data_AF-A0A5D0VGD0-F1
#
_entry.id   AF-A0A5D0VGD0-F1
#
_cell.length_a   1.000
_cell.length_b   1.000
_cell.length_c   1.000
_cell.angle_alpha   90.00
_cell.angle_beta   90.00
_cell.angle_gamma   90.00
#
_symmetry.space_group_name_H-M   'P 1'
#
loop_
_entity.id
_entity.type
_entity.pdbx_description
1 polymer ?
#
loop_
_entity_poly.entity_id
_entity_poly.type
_entity_poly.pdbx_seq_one_letter_code
_entity_poly.pdbx_strand_id
1 'polypeptide(L)'
;MSTAIVFVHGINAHLALPKQEKAWRDALSRGGIEMAGVPSAFAYYSDWFFAPKTEGGPALTEAVLVKSESGERRREAEADVARLVARSRETVSPEEIELMKSATAELSADPTREGLSNLDISSLFPAQLVEALIRDMVFQLYDYFDNVAVEHPETGQKSKARTLIRGRFRAAVDAARAAVGEGGTVIVLAHSMGSVVAWDCLQHDKKCAEVDGLITFGSPLGLDFVQRELAAVAGNDYRRTFPKKLNGDWHNLIARFDRVATLDTSFPDIFPGGAPHRINTTWLNNPDFRWTIRPSARLTSAHSGSGYLRSRAMAAAVREFGLRAKPTLNEAASVTVSAGVEALAAQRYNAHELSRRQKEARLAAQNSVLGIEADERVINQLNQHGIDHTTASRMVAEARANPAGRVMLERVLGTPDFIQRSYALRMAVITSSVGQVLIGKQIFGDPSGFGTGFLISPRLLMTNNHVLSSEAMAAGSTVRFDYSKDIDDIDLPGEEYALRPDIFFVTSHADQLDFTIVAVDEPAGGLGRPWSRLIRGSGKILLGQSVNIVQHPRGRRQELITRNSTLTFIDDKPDYAHYSGDTEPGSSGSPCYNDRWELAFLHHASVPKTDKHGNYVKKNGQLWREGDSDNDIDWLANEGIRISRIVAEVEKQGLTPERARLFEQCFEDPKLGKFLHIGLKASGSEDFTEETQNNGQIVRRHPDGRVSYLFEVSFGPYGGGSATASGGEETPRKNGHGATSPL
;
A
#
# COMPACT_ATOMS: atom_id res chain seq x y z
N MET A 1 -11.18 -25.64 23.81
CA MET A 1 -12.61 -25.94 23.56
C MET A 1 -12.75 -26.23 22.07
N SER A 2 -13.63 -27.17 21.69
CA SER A 2 -13.87 -27.50 20.28
C SER A 2 -14.86 -26.48 19.70
N THR A 3 -14.57 -25.91 18.53
CA THR A 3 -15.43 -24.92 17.86
C THR A 3 -15.89 -25.46 16.51
N ALA A 4 -17.18 -25.36 16.20
CA ALA A 4 -17.75 -25.69 14.89
C ALA A 4 -18.41 -24.49 14.22
N ILE A 5 -18.40 -24.49 12.89
CA ILE A 5 -18.91 -23.40 12.06
C ILE A 5 -20.16 -23.83 11.30
N VAL A 6 -21.22 -23.04 11.37
CA VAL A 6 -22.41 -23.16 10.52
C VAL A 6 -22.37 -22.04 9.48
N PHE A 7 -22.21 -22.40 8.21
CA PHE A 7 -22.28 -21.46 7.10
C PHE A 7 -23.71 -21.31 6.60
N VAL A 8 -24.13 -20.06 6.38
CA VAL A 8 -25.45 -19.72 5.82
C VAL A 8 -25.25 -18.75 4.66
N HIS A 9 -25.78 -19.10 3.50
CA HIS A 9 -25.64 -18.30 2.28
C HIS A 9 -26.97 -18.18 1.55
N GLY A 10 -27.16 -17.08 0.81
CA GLY A 10 -28.39 -16.78 0.07
C GLY A 10 -28.74 -17.80 -1.03
N ILE A 11 -29.93 -17.64 -1.61
CA ILE A 11 -30.54 -18.63 -2.53
C ILE A 11 -29.69 -18.85 -3.79
N ASN A 12 -28.90 -17.88 -4.27
CA ASN A 12 -28.12 -17.94 -5.53
C ASN A 12 -26.80 -18.75 -5.53
N ALA A 13 -26.58 -19.67 -4.60
CA ALA A 13 -25.41 -20.53 -4.65
C ALA A 13 -25.53 -21.56 -5.79
N HIS A 14 -24.96 -21.26 -6.96
CA HIS A 14 -25.00 -22.15 -8.14
C HIS A 14 -24.02 -23.33 -8.08
N LEU A 15 -23.28 -23.48 -6.98
CA LEU A 15 -22.27 -24.54 -6.80
C LEU A 15 -22.85 -25.65 -5.92
N ALA A 16 -22.64 -26.91 -6.34
CA ALA A 16 -22.99 -28.07 -5.53
C ALA A 16 -22.41 -27.96 -4.11
N LEU A 17 -23.18 -28.39 -3.11
CA LEU A 17 -22.90 -28.23 -1.68
C LEU A 17 -21.44 -28.55 -1.27
N PRO A 18 -20.83 -29.69 -1.67
CA PRO A 18 -19.44 -29.99 -1.28
C PRO A 18 -18.43 -28.99 -1.83
N LYS A 19 -18.67 -28.45 -3.04
CA LYS A 19 -17.81 -27.43 -3.66
C LYS A 19 -17.95 -26.09 -2.94
N GLN A 20 -19.18 -25.72 -2.57
CA GLN A 20 -19.47 -24.46 -1.87
C GLN A 20 -18.88 -24.46 -0.45
N GLU A 21 -19.08 -25.53 0.32
CA GLU A 21 -18.53 -25.65 1.67
C GLU A 21 -17.00 -25.63 1.65
N LYS A 22 -16.38 -26.39 0.73
CA LYS A 22 -14.93 -26.34 0.54
C LYS A 22 -14.45 -24.93 0.21
N ALA A 23 -15.12 -24.22 -0.70
CA ALA A 23 -14.72 -22.87 -1.10
C ALA A 23 -14.74 -21.87 0.08
N TRP A 24 -15.73 -21.98 0.96
CA TRP A 24 -15.86 -21.13 2.15
C TRP A 24 -14.83 -21.46 3.23
N ARG A 25 -14.58 -22.76 3.48
CA ARG A 25 -13.49 -23.21 4.35
C ARG A 25 -12.13 -22.75 3.85
N ASP A 26 -11.89 -22.89 2.54
CA ASP A 26 -10.66 -22.42 1.91
C ASP A 26 -10.54 -20.89 1.98
N ALA A 27 -11.65 -20.15 1.93
CA ALA A 27 -11.67 -18.69 2.08
C ALA A 27 -11.26 -18.27 3.49
N LEU A 28 -11.82 -18.87 4.54
CA LEU A 28 -11.37 -18.64 5.92
C LEU A 28 -9.89 -19.03 6.12
N SER A 29 -9.47 -20.15 5.52
CA SER A 29 -8.07 -20.57 5.62
C SER A 29 -7.09 -19.60 4.94
N ARG A 30 -7.47 -19.04 3.79
CA ARG A 30 -6.73 -17.95 3.14
C ARG A 30 -6.81 -16.65 3.96
N GLY A 31 -7.92 -16.42 4.65
CA GLY A 31 -8.13 -15.38 5.65
C GLY A 31 -7.24 -15.49 6.89
N GLY A 32 -6.48 -16.57 7.04
CA GLY A 32 -5.55 -16.77 8.15
C GLY A 32 -6.11 -17.57 9.31
N ILE A 33 -7.16 -18.36 9.10
CA ILE A 33 -7.73 -19.25 10.12
C ILE A 33 -7.31 -20.70 9.88
N GLU A 34 -6.90 -21.38 10.94
CA GLU A 34 -6.57 -22.80 10.87
C GLU A 34 -7.87 -23.60 10.82
N MET A 35 -8.17 -24.15 9.64
CA MET A 35 -9.41 -24.88 9.38
C MET A 35 -9.24 -26.39 9.45
N ALA A 36 -8.01 -26.91 9.56
CA ALA A 36 -7.78 -28.34 9.70
C ALA A 36 -8.42 -28.86 11.00
N GLY A 37 -9.28 -29.87 10.88
CA GLY A 37 -9.97 -30.49 12.03
C GLY A 37 -11.14 -29.67 12.61
N VAL A 38 -11.42 -28.46 12.10
CA VAL A 38 -12.60 -27.67 12.51
C VAL A 38 -13.85 -28.23 11.84
N PRO A 39 -14.85 -28.76 12.58
CA PRO A 39 -16.10 -29.22 12.01
C PRO A 39 -16.89 -28.06 11.39
N SER A 40 -17.52 -28.29 10.24
CA SER A 40 -18.45 -27.33 9.66
C SER A 40 -19.72 -28.02 9.16
N ALA A 41 -20.80 -27.25 9.10
CA ALA A 41 -22.03 -27.60 8.42
C ALA A 41 -22.49 -26.41 7.58
N PHE A 42 -23.20 -26.68 6.48
CA PHE A 42 -23.69 -25.64 5.59
C PHE A 42 -25.21 -25.74 5.50
N ALA A 43 -25.92 -24.67 5.88
CA ALA A 43 -27.36 -24.54 5.74
C ALA A 43 -27.73 -24.25 4.27
N TYR A 44 -27.48 -25.22 3.40
CA TYR A 44 -27.66 -25.10 1.95
C TYR A 44 -29.10 -25.41 1.56
N TYR A 45 -29.71 -24.52 0.78
CA TYR A 45 -31.08 -24.65 0.31
C TYR A 45 -31.24 -24.28 -1.17
N SER A 46 -30.17 -23.87 -1.85
CA SER A 46 -30.19 -23.50 -3.27
C SER A 46 -30.53 -24.65 -4.21
N ASP A 47 -30.31 -25.90 -3.79
CA ASP A 47 -30.75 -27.14 -4.48
C ASP A 47 -32.25 -27.17 -4.74
N TRP A 48 -33.05 -26.51 -3.89
CA TRP A 48 -34.51 -26.46 -4.05
C TRP A 48 -35.00 -25.36 -4.99
N PHE A 49 -34.10 -24.49 -5.45
CA PHE A 49 -34.42 -23.34 -6.29
C PHE A 49 -33.75 -23.41 -7.66
N PHE A 50 -32.63 -24.14 -7.78
CA PHE A 50 -31.87 -24.26 -9.02
C PHE A 50 -31.57 -25.72 -9.36
N ALA A 51 -31.74 -26.08 -10.63
CA ALA A 51 -31.16 -27.32 -11.15
C ALA A 51 -29.62 -27.21 -11.17
N PRO A 52 -28.87 -28.31 -10.98
CA PRO A 52 -27.42 -28.28 -11.04
C PRO A 52 -26.95 -27.80 -12.43
N LYS A 53 -25.97 -26.90 -12.47
CA LYS A 53 -25.34 -26.48 -13.73
C LYS A 53 -24.68 -27.68 -14.43
N THR A 54 -25.04 -27.96 -15.67
CA THR A 54 -24.23 -28.79 -16.58
C THR A 54 -23.01 -27.98 -17.04
N GLU A 55 -21.84 -28.62 -17.13
CA GLU A 55 -20.61 -27.95 -17.58
C GLU A 55 -20.79 -27.39 -19.00
N GLY A 56 -20.67 -26.07 -19.17
CA GLY A 56 -20.65 -25.40 -20.48
C GLY A 56 -21.90 -24.58 -20.87
N GLY A 57 -22.91 -24.44 -20.02
CA GLY A 57 -24.07 -23.55 -20.28
C GLY A 57 -23.77 -22.05 -20.09
N PRO A 58 -24.50 -21.13 -20.76
CA PRO A 58 -24.28 -19.70 -20.66
C PRO A 58 -24.39 -19.17 -19.22
N ALA A 59 -23.55 -18.18 -18.88
CA ALA A 59 -23.66 -17.43 -17.64
C ALA A 59 -24.94 -16.58 -17.69
N LEU A 60 -25.82 -16.76 -16.69
CA LEU A 60 -27.15 -16.15 -16.55
C LEU A 60 -28.23 -16.77 -17.45
N THR A 61 -28.65 -18.00 -17.14
CA THR A 61 -30.04 -18.40 -17.39
C THR A 61 -30.91 -17.73 -16.32
N GLU A 62 -31.94 -16.99 -16.75
CA GLU A 62 -32.94 -16.33 -15.90
C GLU A 62 -33.29 -17.18 -14.66
N ALA A 63 -33.21 -16.57 -13.48
CA ALA A 63 -33.68 -17.23 -12.27
C ALA A 63 -35.15 -17.62 -12.44
N VAL A 64 -35.45 -18.90 -12.28
CA VAL A 64 -36.82 -19.39 -12.06
C VAL A 64 -37.19 -19.09 -10.61
N LEU A 65 -37.26 -17.81 -10.25
CA LEU A 65 -37.85 -17.35 -9.01
C LEU A 65 -38.67 -16.09 -9.28
N VAL A 66 -39.73 -16.27 -10.06
CA VAL A 66 -40.94 -15.50 -9.82
C VAL A 66 -42.15 -16.42 -9.96
N LYS A 67 -42.47 -17.12 -8.87
CA LYS A 67 -43.82 -17.65 -8.64
C LYS A 67 -44.55 -16.88 -7.53
N SER A 68 -44.08 -15.68 -7.15
CA SER A 68 -44.95 -14.77 -6.39
C SER A 68 -46.07 -14.34 -7.33
N GLU A 69 -47.27 -14.78 -6.98
CA GLU A 69 -48.49 -14.64 -7.76
C GLU A 69 -48.69 -13.17 -8.17
N SER A 70 -49.13 -12.96 -9.42
CA SER A 70 -49.54 -11.66 -9.92
C SER A 70 -50.54 -11.00 -8.95
N GLY A 71 -50.14 -9.93 -8.27
CA GLY A 71 -50.95 -9.34 -7.19
C GLY A 71 -50.30 -8.15 -6.49
N GLU A 72 -50.86 -7.73 -5.36
CA GLU A 72 -50.45 -6.57 -4.55
C GLU A 72 -49.04 -6.71 -3.96
N ARG A 73 -48.68 -7.90 -3.43
CA ARG A 73 -47.33 -8.19 -2.88
C ARG A 73 -46.22 -8.02 -3.91
N ARG A 74 -46.46 -8.41 -5.16
CA ARG A 74 -45.49 -8.19 -6.24
C ARG A 74 -45.27 -6.70 -6.52
N ARG A 75 -46.34 -5.89 -6.47
CA ARG A 75 -46.21 -4.42 -6.64
C ARG A 75 -45.44 -3.80 -5.48
N GLU A 76 -45.64 -4.28 -4.25
CA GLU A 76 -44.86 -3.86 -3.09
C GLU A 76 -43.37 -4.18 -3.26
N ALA A 77 -43.05 -5.42 -3.65
CA ALA A 77 -41.68 -5.85 -3.91
C ALA A 77 -41.03 -5.00 -5.03
N GLU A 78 -41.73 -4.77 -6.14
CA GLU A 78 -41.25 -3.91 -7.23
C GLU A 78 -41.05 -2.45 -6.77
N ALA A 79 -41.91 -1.94 -5.89
CA ALA A 79 -41.74 -0.61 -5.30
C ALA A 79 -40.53 -0.53 -4.37
N ASP A 80 -40.24 -1.57 -3.57
CA ASP A 80 -39.02 -1.63 -2.76
C ASP A 80 -37.76 -1.72 -3.62
N VAL A 81 -37.77 -2.52 -4.69
CA VAL A 81 -36.67 -2.56 -5.67
C VAL A 81 -36.42 -1.17 -6.23
N ALA A 82 -37.47 -0.48 -6.68
CA ALA A 82 -37.34 0.87 -7.25
C ALA A 82 -36.74 1.86 -6.23
N ARG A 83 -37.19 1.83 -4.97
CA ARG A 83 -36.64 2.67 -3.88
C ARG A 83 -35.16 2.40 -3.63
N LEU A 84 -34.77 1.14 -3.51
CA LEU A 84 -33.38 0.75 -3.24
C LEU A 84 -32.46 1.08 -4.42
N VAL A 85 -32.92 0.86 -5.65
CA VAL A 85 -32.18 1.23 -6.86
C VAL A 85 -31.99 2.74 -6.93
N ALA A 86 -33.03 3.54 -6.65
CA ALA A 86 -32.93 5.00 -6.60
C ALA A 86 -31.89 5.45 -5.56
N ARG A 87 -31.99 4.94 -4.32
CA ARG A 87 -31.04 5.22 -3.23
C ARG A 87 -29.61 4.77 -3.57
N SER A 88 -29.45 3.66 -4.30
CA SER A 88 -28.14 3.19 -4.74
C SER A 88 -27.47 4.12 -5.75
N ARG A 89 -28.27 4.84 -6.56
CA ARG A 89 -27.77 5.82 -7.55
C ARG A 89 -27.42 7.16 -6.91
N GLU A 90 -28.15 7.59 -5.89
CA GLU A 90 -27.89 8.82 -5.12
C GLU A 90 -26.62 8.74 -4.27
N THR A 91 -26.17 7.53 -3.93
CA THR A 91 -25.01 7.27 -3.08
C THR A 91 -23.73 7.00 -3.88
N VAL A 92 -23.71 7.29 -5.19
CA VAL A 92 -22.51 7.15 -6.04
C VAL A 92 -21.71 8.44 -6.02
N SER A 93 -20.46 8.37 -5.55
CA SER A 93 -19.56 9.53 -5.50
C SER A 93 -19.01 9.91 -6.88
N PRO A 94 -18.58 11.17 -7.08
CA PRO A 94 -17.92 11.60 -8.32
C PRO A 94 -16.67 10.76 -8.68
N GLU A 95 -15.93 10.31 -7.66
CA GLU A 95 -14.76 9.41 -7.82
C GLU A 95 -15.16 8.04 -8.38
N GLU A 96 -16.31 7.49 -7.95
CA GLU A 96 -16.85 6.23 -8.46
C GLU A 96 -17.37 6.36 -9.90
N ILE A 97 -17.92 7.51 -10.27
CA ILE A 97 -18.33 7.80 -11.65
C ILE A 97 -17.12 7.81 -12.59
N GLU A 98 -15.99 8.36 -12.15
CA GLU A 98 -14.77 8.43 -12.95
C GLU A 98 -14.08 7.06 -13.09
N LEU A 99 -14.12 6.25 -12.03
CA LEU A 99 -13.68 4.85 -12.06
C LEU A 99 -14.53 4.03 -13.07
N MET A 100 -15.85 4.23 -13.11
CA MET A 100 -16.74 3.56 -14.07
C MET A 100 -16.48 3.98 -15.53
N LYS A 101 -16.17 5.26 -15.78
CA LYS A 101 -15.84 5.76 -17.13
C LYS A 101 -14.52 5.19 -17.65
N SER A 102 -13.48 5.17 -16.82
CA SER A 102 -12.15 4.66 -17.19
C SER A 102 -12.21 3.19 -17.63
N ALA A 103 -13.00 2.39 -16.91
CA ALA A 103 -13.15 0.97 -17.18
C ALA A 103 -14.10 0.67 -18.37
N THR A 104 -15.01 1.60 -18.71
CA THR A 104 -15.83 1.53 -19.93
C THR A 104 -15.00 1.85 -21.19
N ALA A 105 -14.01 2.74 -21.08
CA ALA A 105 -13.11 3.11 -22.18
C ALA A 105 -12.17 1.96 -22.60
N GLU A 106 -11.70 1.15 -21.65
CA GLU A 106 -10.92 -0.07 -21.93
C GLU A 106 -11.76 -1.13 -22.67
N LEU A 107 -13.07 -1.24 -22.36
CA LEU A 107 -13.99 -2.20 -23.00
C LEU A 107 -14.22 -1.92 -24.49
N SER A 108 -14.10 -0.66 -24.91
CA SER A 108 -14.26 -0.24 -26.32
C SER A 108 -13.02 -0.49 -27.19
N ALA A 109 -11.88 -0.84 -26.60
CA ALA A 109 -10.61 -0.98 -27.31
C ALA A 109 -10.31 -2.41 -27.82
N ASP A 110 -10.86 -3.47 -27.22
CA ASP A 110 -10.70 -4.86 -27.69
C ASP A 110 -11.96 -5.73 -27.43
N PRO A 111 -12.79 -5.99 -28.47
CA PRO A 111 -14.08 -6.67 -28.34
C PRO A 111 -14.04 -8.21 -28.46
N THR A 112 -12.87 -8.87 -28.45
CA THR A 112 -12.74 -10.32 -28.75
C THR A 112 -13.09 -11.27 -27.58
N ARG A 113 -13.45 -12.52 -27.91
CA ARG A 113 -13.91 -13.55 -26.93
C ARG A 113 -12.83 -14.03 -25.95
N GLU A 114 -11.54 -13.86 -26.28
CA GLU A 114 -10.40 -14.05 -25.36
C GLU A 114 -10.15 -12.81 -24.47
N GLY A 115 -10.44 -11.59 -24.95
CA GLY A 115 -10.50 -10.40 -24.10
C GLY A 115 -11.62 -10.49 -23.07
N LEU A 116 -12.78 -11.02 -23.47
CA LEU A 116 -13.96 -11.25 -22.61
C LEU A 116 -13.80 -12.37 -21.57
N SER A 117 -12.83 -13.28 -21.73
CA SER A 117 -12.51 -14.33 -20.73
C SER A 117 -11.33 -13.97 -19.83
N ASN A 118 -10.48 -13.02 -20.25
CA ASN A 118 -9.33 -12.51 -19.48
C ASN A 118 -9.67 -11.28 -18.63
N LEU A 119 -10.70 -10.51 -19.01
CA LEU A 119 -11.39 -9.55 -18.16
C LEU A 119 -12.51 -10.30 -17.42
N ASP A 120 -12.39 -10.44 -16.10
CA ASP A 120 -13.51 -10.88 -15.27
C ASP A 120 -14.47 -9.69 -15.13
N ILE A 121 -15.29 -9.43 -16.16
CA ILE A 121 -16.20 -8.28 -16.26
C ILE A 121 -17.38 -8.37 -15.25
N SER A 122 -17.32 -9.26 -14.26
CA SER A 122 -18.17 -9.19 -13.05
C SER A 122 -17.86 -7.96 -12.17
N SER A 123 -16.81 -7.24 -12.54
CA SER A 123 -16.10 -6.26 -11.74
C SER A 123 -16.45 -4.81 -12.09
N LEU A 124 -17.40 -4.56 -12.97
CA LEU A 124 -18.01 -3.25 -13.14
C LEU A 124 -19.48 -3.57 -13.21
N PHE A 125 -20.22 -3.49 -12.12
CA PHE A 125 -21.66 -3.73 -12.26
C PHE A 125 -22.19 -2.59 -13.14
N PRO A 126 -22.68 -2.84 -14.37
CA PRO A 126 -23.53 -1.86 -15.03
C PRO A 126 -24.71 -1.63 -14.05
N ALA A 127 -25.30 -0.43 -14.03
CA ALA A 127 -26.43 -0.13 -13.13
C ALA A 127 -27.53 -1.21 -13.17
N GLN A 128 -27.67 -1.89 -14.31
CA GLN A 128 -28.55 -3.03 -14.57
C GLN A 128 -28.24 -4.28 -13.72
N LEU A 129 -26.97 -4.58 -13.42
CA LEU A 129 -26.58 -5.76 -12.62
C LEU A 129 -26.69 -5.49 -11.10
N VAL A 130 -26.45 -4.25 -10.65
CA VAL A 130 -26.78 -3.84 -9.27
C VAL A 130 -28.29 -3.92 -9.05
N GLU A 131 -29.06 -3.43 -10.03
CA GLU A 131 -30.52 -3.55 -10.02
C GLU A 131 -30.96 -5.02 -10.02
N ALA A 132 -30.33 -5.89 -10.81
CA ALA A 132 -30.63 -7.32 -10.80
C ALA A 132 -30.33 -7.97 -9.44
N LEU A 133 -29.21 -7.61 -8.79
CA LEU A 133 -28.85 -8.10 -7.45
C LEU A 133 -29.86 -7.63 -6.38
N ILE A 134 -30.18 -6.34 -6.36
CA ILE A 134 -31.18 -5.77 -5.43
C ILE A 134 -32.54 -6.43 -5.67
N ARG A 135 -32.95 -6.55 -6.94
CA ARG A 135 -34.20 -7.20 -7.32
C ARG A 135 -34.25 -8.63 -6.80
N ASP A 136 -33.26 -9.43 -7.13
CA ASP A 136 -33.20 -10.83 -6.73
C ASP A 136 -33.23 -10.98 -5.20
N MET A 137 -32.45 -10.19 -4.45
CA MET A 137 -32.50 -10.16 -2.98
C MET A 137 -33.91 -9.85 -2.45
N VAL A 138 -34.57 -8.81 -2.97
CA VAL A 138 -35.91 -8.40 -2.52
C VAL A 138 -36.92 -9.51 -2.79
N PHE A 139 -36.95 -10.06 -4.00
CA PHE A 139 -37.91 -11.11 -4.36
C PHE A 139 -37.69 -12.39 -3.56
N GLN A 140 -36.44 -12.80 -3.33
CA GLN A 140 -36.12 -13.94 -2.47
C GLN A 140 -36.61 -13.74 -1.03
N LEU A 141 -36.52 -12.52 -0.53
CA LEU A 141 -36.96 -12.17 0.81
C LEU A 141 -38.49 -12.26 0.93
N TYR A 142 -39.22 -11.74 -0.06
CA TYR A 142 -40.67 -11.88 -0.12
C TYR A 142 -41.09 -13.35 -0.23
N ASP A 143 -40.48 -14.14 -1.11
CA ASP A 143 -40.77 -15.57 -1.27
C ASP A 143 -40.50 -16.35 0.04
N TYR A 144 -39.43 -15.98 0.77
CA TYR A 144 -39.14 -16.53 2.08
C TYR A 144 -40.23 -16.19 3.11
N PHE A 145 -40.64 -14.93 3.26
CA PHE A 145 -41.61 -14.55 4.28
C PHE A 145 -43.06 -14.96 3.96
N ASP A 146 -43.44 -14.91 2.69
CA ASP A 146 -44.72 -15.44 2.19
C ASP A 146 -44.78 -16.98 2.26
N ASN A 147 -43.64 -17.63 2.53
CA ASN A 147 -43.51 -19.08 2.68
C ASN A 147 -44.11 -19.79 1.45
N VAL A 148 -43.74 -19.28 0.26
CA VAL A 148 -44.29 -19.72 -1.02
C VAL A 148 -44.03 -21.21 -1.25
N ALA A 149 -44.91 -21.85 -2.03
CA ALA A 149 -44.72 -23.25 -2.39
C ALA A 149 -43.52 -23.39 -3.35
N VAL A 150 -42.60 -24.29 -3.00
CA VAL A 150 -41.40 -24.61 -3.78
C VAL A 150 -41.41 -26.10 -4.12
N GLU A 151 -40.85 -26.45 -5.27
CA GLU A 151 -40.77 -27.82 -5.77
C GLU A 151 -39.32 -28.13 -6.13
N HIS A 152 -38.78 -29.20 -5.56
CA HIS A 152 -37.39 -29.60 -5.79
C HIS A 152 -37.20 -29.95 -7.28
N PRO A 153 -36.24 -29.33 -7.99
CA PRO A 153 -36.06 -29.48 -9.43
C PRO A 153 -35.87 -30.93 -9.91
N GLU A 154 -35.10 -31.73 -9.15
CA GLU A 154 -34.82 -33.13 -9.52
C GLU A 154 -35.85 -34.15 -9.00
N THR A 155 -36.34 -34.00 -7.78
CA THR A 155 -37.17 -35.02 -7.12
C THR A 155 -38.68 -34.74 -7.22
N GLY A 156 -39.07 -33.53 -7.64
CA GLY A 156 -40.47 -33.09 -7.65
C GLY A 156 -41.09 -32.93 -6.25
N GLN A 157 -40.29 -33.05 -5.18
CA GLN A 157 -40.79 -32.93 -3.82
C GLN A 157 -41.26 -31.49 -3.56
N LYS A 158 -42.48 -31.34 -3.04
CA LYS A 158 -43.06 -30.03 -2.71
C LYS A 158 -42.83 -29.69 -1.25
N SER A 159 -42.52 -28.42 -0.99
CA SER A 159 -42.39 -27.85 0.35
C SER A 159 -42.80 -26.39 0.34
N LYS A 160 -42.68 -25.71 1.48
CA LYS A 160 -42.82 -24.26 1.58
C LYS A 160 -41.48 -23.62 1.90
N ALA A 161 -41.12 -22.52 1.21
CA ALA A 161 -39.79 -21.93 1.20
C ALA A 161 -39.23 -21.71 2.61
N ARG A 162 -39.94 -20.96 3.45
CA ARG A 162 -39.53 -20.67 4.84
C ARG A 162 -39.38 -21.93 5.68
N THR A 163 -40.33 -22.84 5.54
CA THR A 163 -40.40 -24.08 6.34
C THR A 163 -39.22 -24.99 6.04
N LEU A 164 -38.90 -25.13 4.76
CA LEU A 164 -37.74 -25.85 4.25
C LEU A 164 -36.44 -25.22 4.73
N ILE A 165 -36.24 -23.92 4.48
CA ILE A 165 -35.00 -23.21 4.76
C ILE A 165 -34.70 -23.25 6.27
N ARG A 166 -35.69 -23.00 7.12
CA ARG A 166 -35.55 -23.15 8.58
C ARG A 166 -35.18 -24.58 8.98
N GLY A 167 -35.75 -25.58 8.31
CA GLY A 167 -35.39 -26.99 8.49
C GLY A 167 -33.93 -27.27 8.21
N ARG A 168 -33.40 -26.74 7.11
CA ARG A 168 -31.98 -26.87 6.73
C ARG A 168 -31.05 -26.16 7.70
N PHE A 169 -31.42 -24.95 8.15
CA PHE A 169 -30.67 -24.23 9.17
C PHE A 169 -30.59 -25.01 10.49
N ARG A 170 -31.73 -25.51 11.00
CA ARG A 170 -31.75 -26.34 12.22
C ARG A 170 -30.87 -27.56 12.09
N ALA A 171 -31.01 -28.31 10.99
CA ALA A 171 -30.19 -29.50 10.76
C ALA A 171 -28.68 -29.20 10.74
N ALA A 172 -28.27 -28.05 10.19
CA ALA A 172 -26.86 -27.64 10.19
C ALA A 172 -26.37 -27.27 11.60
N VAL A 173 -27.19 -26.57 12.39
CA VAL A 173 -26.86 -26.25 13.80
C VAL A 173 -26.78 -27.53 14.64
N ASP A 174 -27.74 -28.45 14.48
CA ASP A 174 -27.77 -29.72 15.20
C ASP A 174 -26.54 -30.58 14.86
N ALA A 175 -26.14 -30.62 13.58
CA ALA A 175 -24.93 -31.30 13.15
C ALA A 175 -23.65 -30.68 13.75
N ALA A 176 -23.56 -29.35 13.78
CA ALA A 176 -22.43 -28.64 14.39
C ALA A 176 -22.37 -28.89 15.90
N ARG A 177 -23.51 -28.88 16.59
CA ARG A 177 -23.61 -29.20 18.02
C ARG A 177 -23.20 -30.64 18.32
N ALA A 178 -23.69 -31.59 17.52
CA ALA A 178 -23.29 -32.99 17.66
C ALA A 178 -21.78 -33.21 17.45
N ALA A 179 -21.15 -32.43 16.55
CA ALA A 179 -19.73 -32.55 16.27
C ALA A 179 -18.82 -32.02 17.39
N VAL A 180 -19.26 -31.03 18.17
CA VAL A 180 -18.45 -30.43 19.25
C VAL A 180 -18.78 -30.98 20.64
N GLY A 181 -19.95 -31.63 20.81
CA GLY A 181 -20.40 -32.18 22.08
C GLY A 181 -20.82 -31.12 23.11
N GLU A 182 -21.13 -31.56 24.33
CA GLU A 182 -21.47 -30.66 25.43
C GLU A 182 -20.29 -29.74 25.79
N GLY A 183 -20.56 -28.44 25.92
CA GLY A 183 -19.55 -27.42 26.22
C GLY A 183 -18.69 -26.98 25.02
N GLY A 184 -18.93 -27.51 23.83
CA GLY A 184 -18.33 -27.03 22.59
C GLY A 184 -18.98 -25.76 22.05
N THR A 185 -18.24 -24.97 21.27
CA THR A 185 -18.67 -23.69 20.72
C THR A 185 -19.25 -23.86 19.32
N VAL A 186 -20.41 -23.28 19.01
CA VAL A 186 -20.98 -23.22 17.66
C VAL A 186 -21.20 -21.77 17.24
N ILE A 187 -20.58 -21.41 16.12
CA ILE A 187 -20.72 -20.07 15.52
C ILE A 187 -21.43 -20.13 14.18
N VAL A 188 -22.28 -19.15 13.90
CA VAL A 188 -23.01 -19.01 12.64
C VAL A 188 -22.40 -17.89 11.81
N LEU A 189 -21.97 -18.20 10.59
CA LEU A 189 -21.44 -17.25 9.61
C LEU A 189 -22.48 -17.08 8.49
N ALA A 190 -23.14 -15.93 8.47
CA ALA A 190 -24.30 -15.67 7.62
C ALA A 190 -24.04 -14.53 6.62
N HIS A 191 -24.20 -14.82 5.33
CA HIS A 191 -23.99 -13.86 4.24
C HIS A 191 -25.29 -13.41 3.59
N SER A 192 -25.46 -12.10 3.35
CA SER A 192 -26.58 -11.55 2.56
C SER A 192 -27.93 -12.02 3.10
N MET A 193 -28.81 -12.59 2.27
CA MET A 193 -30.09 -13.18 2.69
C MET A 193 -29.94 -14.25 3.79
N GLY A 194 -28.78 -14.92 3.87
CA GLY A 194 -28.46 -15.84 4.95
C GLY A 194 -28.48 -15.19 6.34
N SER A 195 -28.16 -13.90 6.44
CA SER A 195 -28.24 -13.12 7.69
C SER A 195 -29.67 -12.98 8.19
N VAL A 196 -30.63 -12.77 7.28
CA VAL A 196 -32.06 -12.71 7.58
C VAL A 196 -32.58 -14.07 8.04
N VAL A 197 -32.18 -15.14 7.35
CA VAL A 197 -32.54 -16.53 7.71
C VAL A 197 -31.99 -16.90 9.09
N ALA A 198 -30.71 -16.63 9.35
CA ALA A 198 -30.07 -16.93 10.63
C ALA A 198 -30.77 -16.18 11.77
N TRP A 199 -31.03 -14.89 11.60
CA TRP A 199 -31.74 -14.08 12.59
C TRP A 199 -33.16 -14.62 12.84
N ASP A 200 -33.95 -14.90 11.79
CA ASP A 200 -35.31 -15.45 11.93
C ASP A 200 -35.32 -16.80 12.65
N CYS A 201 -34.37 -17.68 12.33
CA CYS A 201 -34.25 -18.99 13.01
C CYS A 201 -33.91 -18.84 14.49
N LEU A 202 -32.89 -18.04 14.81
CA LEU A 202 -32.42 -17.84 16.18
C LEU A 202 -33.42 -17.07 17.04
N GLN A 203 -34.25 -16.21 16.43
CA GLN A 203 -35.26 -15.46 17.15
C GLN A 203 -36.58 -16.25 17.32
N HIS A 204 -37.04 -16.94 16.28
CA HIS A 204 -38.41 -17.44 16.21
C HIS A 204 -38.55 -18.96 16.06
N ASP A 205 -37.47 -19.67 15.80
CA ASP A 205 -37.53 -21.12 15.73
C ASP A 205 -37.32 -21.76 17.09
N LYS A 206 -38.44 -22.06 17.75
CA LYS A 206 -38.45 -22.77 19.04
C LYS A 206 -37.74 -24.12 19.00
N LYS A 207 -37.58 -24.73 17.81
CA LYS A 207 -36.88 -26.01 17.63
C LYS A 207 -35.39 -25.82 17.34
N CYS A 208 -34.93 -24.61 17.11
CA CYS A 208 -33.51 -24.34 16.87
C CYS A 208 -32.74 -24.37 18.20
N ALA A 209 -31.65 -25.13 18.20
CA ALA A 209 -30.70 -25.14 19.30
C ALA A 209 -29.99 -23.78 19.44
N GLU A 210 -29.46 -23.52 20.63
CA GLU A 210 -28.71 -22.29 20.91
C GLU A 210 -27.34 -22.30 20.23
N VAL A 211 -26.87 -21.12 19.84
CA VAL A 211 -25.55 -20.87 19.23
C VAL A 211 -24.76 -19.89 20.11
N ASP A 212 -23.44 -19.96 20.04
CA ASP A 212 -22.55 -19.18 20.90
C ASP A 212 -22.05 -17.90 20.23
N GLY A 213 -22.14 -17.79 18.90
CA GLY A 213 -21.73 -16.61 18.16
C GLY A 213 -22.49 -16.46 16.85
N LEU A 214 -22.76 -15.21 16.47
CA LEU A 214 -23.34 -14.86 15.18
C LEU A 214 -22.45 -13.86 14.47
N ILE A 215 -22.08 -14.14 13.22
CA ILE A 215 -21.32 -13.23 12.37
C ILE A 215 -22.12 -13.02 11.07
N THR A 216 -22.67 -11.82 10.91
CA THR A 216 -23.39 -11.41 9.69
C THR A 216 -22.48 -10.56 8.80
N PHE A 217 -22.55 -10.75 7.50
CA PHE A 217 -21.73 -9.99 6.55
C PHE A 217 -22.43 -9.83 5.20
N GLY A 218 -22.22 -8.68 4.55
CA GLY A 218 -23.06 -8.29 3.42
C GLY A 218 -24.55 -8.22 3.80
N SER A 219 -24.87 -7.90 5.06
CA SER A 219 -26.20 -8.10 5.62
C SER A 219 -27.19 -7.02 5.19
N PRO A 220 -28.42 -7.35 4.73
CA PRO A 220 -29.49 -6.39 4.50
C PRO A 220 -30.38 -6.16 5.74
N LEU A 221 -29.99 -6.68 6.91
CA LEU A 221 -30.88 -6.82 8.07
C LEU A 221 -31.55 -5.51 8.49
N GLY A 222 -30.84 -4.39 8.54
CA GLY A 222 -31.38 -3.10 8.98
C GLY A 222 -32.08 -2.28 7.90
N LEU A 223 -32.19 -2.78 6.66
CA LEU A 223 -33.02 -2.13 5.63
C LEU A 223 -34.50 -2.10 6.05
N ASP A 224 -35.15 -0.94 5.87
CA ASP A 224 -36.51 -0.70 6.37
C ASP A 224 -37.54 -1.73 5.89
N PHE A 225 -37.44 -2.22 4.65
CA PHE A 225 -38.36 -3.23 4.13
C PHE A 225 -38.13 -4.61 4.74
N VAL A 226 -36.87 -4.98 5.01
CA VAL A 226 -36.52 -6.23 5.72
C VAL A 226 -37.08 -6.17 7.13
N GLN A 227 -36.91 -5.02 7.80
CA GLN A 227 -37.47 -4.77 9.11
C GLN A 227 -39.01 -4.85 9.11
N ARG A 228 -39.67 -4.38 8.06
CA ARG A 228 -41.13 -4.46 7.92
C ARG A 228 -41.62 -5.90 7.77
N GLU A 229 -40.98 -6.71 6.92
CA GLU A 229 -41.36 -8.11 6.72
C GLU A 229 -41.13 -8.95 7.97
N LEU A 230 -40.00 -8.72 8.65
CA LEU A 230 -39.73 -9.38 9.92
C LEU A 230 -40.74 -8.96 11.01
N ALA A 231 -41.12 -7.67 11.09
CA ALA A 231 -42.16 -7.20 12.00
C ALA A 231 -43.54 -7.83 11.71
N ALA A 232 -43.92 -7.97 10.44
CA ALA A 232 -45.18 -8.59 10.03
C ALA A 232 -45.30 -10.05 10.51
N VAL A 233 -44.17 -10.73 10.58
CA VAL A 233 -44.08 -12.15 10.94
C VAL A 233 -43.84 -12.38 12.43
N ALA A 234 -43.20 -11.44 13.11
CA ALA A 234 -42.79 -11.52 14.52
C ALA A 234 -43.73 -10.77 15.51
N GLY A 235 -44.53 -9.82 15.01
CA GLY A 235 -45.32 -8.88 15.83
C GLY A 235 -44.53 -7.62 16.26
N ASN A 236 -45.17 -6.73 17.04
CA ASN A 236 -44.62 -5.42 17.44
C ASN A 236 -43.36 -5.48 18.34
N ASP A 237 -42.97 -6.66 18.84
CA ASP A 237 -41.80 -6.89 19.71
C ASP A 237 -40.47 -7.03 18.91
N TYR A 238 -40.51 -6.69 17.63
CA TYR A 238 -39.45 -6.95 16.66
C TYR A 238 -38.32 -5.89 16.65
N ARG A 239 -38.64 -4.61 16.89
CA ARG A 239 -37.62 -3.55 16.87
C ARG A 239 -36.71 -3.71 18.09
N ARG A 240 -35.39 -3.80 17.87
CA ARG A 240 -34.35 -3.73 18.92
C ARG A 240 -34.21 -4.95 19.82
N THR A 241 -34.43 -6.15 19.28
CA THR A 241 -34.21 -7.38 20.06
C THR A 241 -33.01 -8.20 19.58
N PHE A 242 -32.18 -8.60 20.53
CA PHE A 242 -31.08 -9.54 20.34
C PHE A 242 -31.62 -10.95 20.12
N PRO A 243 -31.04 -11.79 19.23
CA PRO A 243 -31.56 -13.12 18.95
C PRO A 243 -31.68 -14.00 20.20
N LYS A 244 -32.88 -14.50 20.51
CA LYS A 244 -33.18 -15.28 21.73
C LYS A 244 -32.36 -16.56 21.91
N LYS A 245 -31.85 -17.14 20.82
CA LYS A 245 -31.04 -18.35 20.80
C LYS A 245 -29.55 -18.10 20.57
N LEU A 246 -29.11 -16.85 20.71
CA LEU A 246 -27.70 -16.47 20.66
C LEU A 246 -27.20 -16.19 22.09
N ASN A 247 -26.26 -17.01 22.57
CA ASN A 247 -25.74 -16.92 23.94
C ASN A 247 -24.52 -16.00 24.08
N GLY A 248 -23.75 -15.79 23.00
CA GLY A 248 -22.57 -14.92 23.00
C GLY A 248 -22.74 -13.67 22.12
N ASP A 249 -21.64 -13.21 21.54
CA ASP A 249 -21.59 -11.93 20.83
C ASP A 249 -22.04 -12.04 19.36
N TRP A 250 -22.50 -10.91 18.82
CA TRP A 250 -22.87 -10.74 17.41
C TRP A 250 -21.92 -9.76 16.71
N HIS A 251 -21.22 -10.21 15.68
CA HIS A 251 -20.44 -9.34 14.81
C HIS A 251 -21.17 -9.07 13.50
N ASN A 252 -21.22 -7.82 13.06
CA ASN A 252 -21.76 -7.44 11.75
C ASN A 252 -20.67 -6.75 10.91
N LEU A 253 -20.26 -7.37 9.80
CA LEU A 253 -19.19 -6.86 8.94
C LEU A 253 -19.77 -6.21 7.68
N ILE A 254 -19.36 -4.97 7.40
CA ILE A 254 -19.89 -4.15 6.30
C ILE A 254 -18.73 -3.69 5.42
N ALA A 255 -18.67 -4.14 4.16
CA ALA A 255 -17.66 -3.67 3.23
C ALA A 255 -18.11 -2.36 2.56
N ARG A 256 -17.19 -1.39 2.45
CA ARG A 256 -17.48 -0.03 1.98
C ARG A 256 -18.10 0.05 0.58
N PHE A 257 -17.81 -0.94 -0.29
CA PHE A 257 -18.34 -1.01 -1.65
C PHE A 257 -19.53 -1.97 -1.81
N ASP A 258 -19.94 -2.65 -0.73
CA ASP A 258 -21.08 -3.57 -0.74
C ASP A 258 -22.38 -2.77 -0.68
N ARG A 259 -22.98 -2.53 -1.85
CA ARG A 259 -24.22 -1.74 -1.98
C ARG A 259 -25.40 -2.33 -1.20
N VAL A 260 -25.43 -3.62 -0.91
CA VAL A 260 -26.50 -4.20 -0.09
C VAL A 260 -26.31 -3.83 1.37
N ALA A 261 -25.08 -3.96 1.88
CA ALA A 261 -24.76 -3.67 3.28
C ALA A 261 -24.61 -2.17 3.57
N THR A 262 -24.19 -1.35 2.60
CA THR A 262 -24.02 0.10 2.80
C THR A 262 -25.33 0.88 2.68
N LEU A 263 -26.35 0.31 2.02
CA LEU A 263 -27.71 0.87 2.05
C LEU A 263 -28.37 0.72 3.43
N ASP A 264 -27.84 -0.18 4.26
CA ASP A 264 -28.25 -0.40 5.64
C ASP A 264 -27.53 0.58 6.59
N THR A 265 -28.02 1.82 6.63
CA THR A 265 -27.49 2.87 7.51
C THR A 265 -28.01 2.76 8.96
N SER A 266 -29.05 1.97 9.19
CA SER A 266 -29.82 1.94 10.43
C SER A 266 -29.50 0.74 11.32
N PHE A 267 -28.72 -0.24 10.86
CA PHE A 267 -28.33 -1.41 11.65
C PHE A 267 -27.87 -1.08 13.09
N PRO A 268 -26.95 -0.11 13.33
CA PRO A 268 -26.50 0.21 14.68
C PRO A 268 -27.60 0.79 15.58
N ASP A 269 -28.56 1.52 15.00
CA ASP A 269 -29.68 2.13 15.72
C ASP A 269 -30.81 1.13 16.01
N ILE A 270 -30.96 0.15 15.12
CA ILE A 270 -31.97 -0.90 15.20
C ILE A 270 -31.57 -1.96 16.20
N PHE A 271 -30.29 -2.32 16.29
CA PHE A 271 -29.80 -3.33 17.23
C PHE A 271 -28.81 -2.69 18.22
N PRO A 272 -29.29 -1.97 19.25
CA PRO A 272 -28.41 -1.37 20.24
C PRO A 272 -27.75 -2.47 21.06
N GLY A 273 -26.42 -2.55 21.04
CA GLY A 273 -25.66 -3.45 21.92
C GLY A 273 -25.98 -3.16 23.39
N GLY A 274 -26.11 -4.20 24.21
CA GLY A 274 -26.53 -4.06 25.60
C GLY A 274 -26.07 -5.25 26.45
N ALA A 275 -25.44 -4.96 27.59
CA ALA A 275 -24.93 -5.99 28.49
C ALA A 275 -26.04 -7.00 28.86
N PRO A 276 -25.75 -8.32 28.86
CA PRO A 276 -24.43 -8.92 28.73
C PRO A 276 -23.95 -9.17 27.28
N HIS A 277 -24.76 -8.91 26.26
CA HIS A 277 -24.49 -9.29 24.86
C HIS A 277 -23.99 -8.10 24.01
N ARG A 278 -22.86 -8.26 23.32
CA ARG A 278 -22.31 -7.20 22.47
C ARG A 278 -22.71 -7.38 21.01
N ILE A 279 -22.98 -6.26 20.34
CA ILE A 279 -23.11 -6.19 18.88
C ILE A 279 -21.96 -5.33 18.36
N ASN A 280 -21.04 -5.98 17.64
CA ASN A 280 -19.83 -5.36 17.10
C ASN A 280 -20.00 -5.13 15.60
N THR A 281 -20.31 -3.90 15.19
CA THR A 281 -20.37 -3.53 13.78
C THR A 281 -18.99 -3.06 13.31
N THR A 282 -18.43 -3.71 12.29
CA THR A 282 -17.10 -3.40 11.74
C THR A 282 -17.20 -3.06 10.27
N TRP A 283 -16.72 -1.86 9.93
CA TRP A 283 -16.59 -1.42 8.54
C TRP A 283 -15.27 -1.94 7.96
N LEU A 284 -15.33 -2.61 6.81
CA LEU A 284 -14.18 -3.10 6.08
C LEU A 284 -13.77 -2.08 5.02
N ASN A 285 -12.52 -1.66 5.10
CA ASN A 285 -11.86 -0.88 4.06
C ASN A 285 -11.09 -1.83 3.12
N ASN A 286 -10.71 -1.35 1.93
CA ASN A 286 -9.96 -2.14 0.95
C ASN A 286 -8.72 -2.89 1.51
N PRO A 287 -7.94 -2.38 2.49
CA PRO A 287 -6.81 -3.13 3.08
C PRO A 287 -7.20 -4.34 3.94
N ASP A 288 -8.48 -4.57 4.23
CA ASP A 288 -8.91 -5.67 5.11
C ASP A 288 -9.04 -7.01 4.37
N PHE A 289 -9.08 -7.04 3.04
CA PHE A 289 -9.23 -8.26 2.24
C PHE A 289 -7.88 -8.91 1.90
N ARG A 290 -7.62 -10.14 2.40
CA ARG A 290 -6.44 -10.91 1.99
C ARG A 290 -6.60 -11.43 0.54
N TRP A 291 -6.16 -10.66 -0.43
CA TRP A 291 -6.19 -11.08 -1.84
C TRP A 291 -4.95 -11.92 -2.20
N THR A 292 -5.21 -13.16 -2.61
CA THR A 292 -4.30 -13.94 -3.44
C THR A 292 -4.96 -14.11 -4.81
N ILE A 293 -4.26 -13.69 -5.86
CA ILE A 293 -4.42 -14.04 -7.30
C ILE A 293 -5.31 -13.09 -8.17
N ARG A 294 -4.62 -12.48 -9.17
CA ARG A 294 -4.99 -11.87 -10.48
C ARG A 294 -5.52 -10.41 -10.57
N PRO A 295 -4.98 -9.58 -11.51
CA PRO A 295 -5.37 -8.17 -11.75
C PRO A 295 -6.82 -7.94 -12.18
N SER A 296 -7.45 -8.89 -12.88
CA SER A 296 -8.84 -8.78 -13.33
C SER A 296 -9.87 -9.14 -12.25
N ALA A 297 -9.45 -9.64 -11.09
CA ALA A 297 -10.35 -9.96 -9.97
C ALA A 297 -10.63 -8.74 -9.05
N ARG A 298 -10.07 -7.57 -9.36
CA ARG A 298 -10.04 -6.38 -8.47
C ARG A 298 -11.39 -5.75 -8.14
N LEU A 299 -12.47 -6.14 -8.81
CA LEU A 299 -13.84 -5.79 -8.44
C LEU A 299 -14.74 -7.04 -8.36
N THR A 300 -14.19 -8.21 -8.04
CA THR A 300 -15.01 -9.42 -7.80
C THR A 300 -15.91 -9.20 -6.57
N SER A 301 -17.13 -8.75 -6.86
CA SER A 301 -18.29 -8.51 -5.99
C SER A 301 -17.93 -8.01 -4.59
N ALA A 302 -18.08 -6.71 -4.34
CA ALA A 302 -18.04 -6.16 -2.99
C ALA A 302 -19.06 -6.85 -2.04
N HIS A 303 -20.07 -7.51 -2.62
CA HIS A 303 -21.03 -8.38 -1.94
C HIS A 303 -20.67 -9.89 -2.02
N SER A 304 -19.39 -10.23 -2.15
CA SER A 304 -18.90 -11.61 -2.24
C SER A 304 -18.70 -12.20 -0.86
N GLY A 305 -19.47 -13.24 -0.53
CA GLY A 305 -19.28 -13.95 0.74
C GLY A 305 -17.86 -14.50 0.92
N SER A 306 -17.23 -14.97 -0.17
CA SER A 306 -15.84 -15.44 -0.12
C SER A 306 -14.80 -14.32 0.06
N GLY A 307 -15.14 -13.08 -0.31
CA GLY A 307 -14.33 -11.89 -0.05
C GLY A 307 -14.33 -11.56 1.45
N TYR A 308 -15.52 -11.39 2.04
CA TYR A 308 -15.65 -11.16 3.48
C TYR A 308 -14.94 -12.20 4.33
N LEU A 309 -15.03 -13.49 3.95
CA LEU A 309 -14.39 -14.59 4.68
C LEU A 309 -12.86 -14.52 4.70
N ARG A 310 -12.24 -13.82 3.76
CA ARG A 310 -10.78 -13.63 3.70
C ARG A 310 -10.32 -12.39 4.48
N SER A 311 -11.25 -11.64 5.08
CA SER A 311 -10.91 -10.38 5.70
C SER A 311 -10.25 -10.53 7.07
N ARG A 312 -9.41 -9.55 7.46
CA ARG A 312 -8.82 -9.48 8.80
C ARG A 312 -9.88 -9.37 9.88
N ALA A 313 -10.94 -8.59 9.65
CA ALA A 313 -12.04 -8.46 10.61
C ALA A 313 -12.80 -9.78 10.78
N MET A 314 -13.00 -10.56 9.70
CA MET A 314 -13.54 -11.90 9.82
C MET A 314 -12.63 -12.78 10.67
N ALA A 315 -11.32 -12.75 10.42
CA ALA A 315 -10.36 -13.52 11.20
C ALA A 315 -10.35 -13.12 12.68
N ALA A 316 -10.46 -11.83 12.99
CA ALA A 316 -10.60 -11.33 14.35
C ALA A 316 -11.89 -11.82 15.01
N ALA A 317 -13.04 -11.64 14.34
CA ALA A 317 -14.35 -12.03 14.85
C ALA A 317 -14.43 -13.53 15.16
N VAL A 318 -13.97 -14.40 14.26
CA VAL A 318 -14.05 -15.86 14.52
C VAL A 318 -13.06 -16.35 15.58
N ARG A 319 -11.96 -15.61 15.84
CA ARG A 319 -10.98 -15.93 16.89
C ARG A 319 -11.52 -15.67 18.29
N GLU A 320 -12.44 -14.72 18.46
CA GLU A 320 -13.12 -14.48 19.73
C GLU A 320 -13.90 -15.72 20.20
N PHE A 321 -14.30 -16.58 19.26
CA PHE A 321 -14.99 -17.86 19.52
C PHE A 321 -14.04 -19.08 19.53
N GLY A 322 -12.74 -18.87 19.72
CA GLY A 322 -11.77 -19.94 19.96
C GLY A 322 -11.16 -20.61 18.73
N LEU A 323 -11.43 -20.11 17.51
CA LEU A 323 -10.70 -20.58 16.32
C LEU A 323 -9.25 -20.09 16.32
N ARG A 324 -8.33 -20.97 15.94
CA ARG A 324 -6.89 -20.68 15.93
C ARG A 324 -6.51 -19.94 14.65
N ALA A 325 -5.57 -19.00 14.78
CA ALA A 325 -4.92 -18.42 13.62
C ALA A 325 -4.06 -19.50 12.93
N LYS A 326 -4.12 -19.52 11.59
CA LYS A 326 -3.17 -20.25 10.76
C LYS A 326 -1.81 -19.56 10.92
N PRO A 327 -0.72 -20.28 11.16
CA PRO A 327 0.61 -19.70 11.08
C PRO A 327 0.85 -19.25 9.63
N THR A 328 0.64 -17.96 9.36
CA THR A 328 0.87 -17.35 8.05
C THR A 328 1.95 -16.29 8.16
N LEU A 329 2.96 -16.42 7.31
CA LEU A 329 4.21 -15.64 7.25
C LEU A 329 4.07 -14.11 7.04
N ASN A 330 2.87 -13.54 6.81
CA ASN A 330 2.75 -12.22 6.16
C ASN A 330 2.01 -11.10 6.90
N GLU A 331 1.41 -11.31 8.08
CA GLU A 331 0.76 -10.19 8.83
C GLU A 331 1.49 -9.79 10.10
N ALA A 332 2.34 -10.69 10.61
CA ALA A 332 3.48 -10.33 11.41
C ALA A 332 4.53 -9.58 10.55
N ALA A 333 4.47 -9.58 9.21
CA ALA A 333 5.61 -9.11 8.44
C ALA A 333 5.86 -7.60 8.56
N SER A 334 4.90 -6.68 8.47
CA SER A 334 5.27 -5.25 8.53
C SER A 334 5.64 -4.76 9.93
N VAL A 335 4.97 -5.26 10.99
CA VAL A 335 5.23 -4.85 12.38
C VAL A 335 6.24 -5.76 13.08
N THR A 336 6.24 -7.06 12.80
CA THR A 336 7.19 -8.05 13.35
C THR A 336 8.46 -8.18 12.50
N VAL A 337 8.51 -7.79 11.21
CA VAL A 337 9.79 -7.58 10.51
C VAL A 337 10.43 -6.26 10.93
N SER A 338 9.69 -5.17 11.17
CA SER A 338 10.30 -3.97 11.79
C SER A 338 10.84 -4.31 13.18
N ALA A 339 10.04 -4.95 14.06
CA ALA A 339 10.53 -5.39 15.37
C ALA A 339 11.68 -6.41 15.27
N GLY A 340 11.69 -7.29 14.27
CA GLY A 340 12.79 -8.24 14.03
C GLY A 340 14.06 -7.56 13.51
N VAL A 341 13.94 -6.61 12.59
CA VAL A 341 15.04 -5.83 12.01
C VAL A 341 15.64 -4.90 13.08
N GLU A 342 14.82 -4.24 13.88
CA GLU A 342 15.21 -3.43 15.03
C GLU A 342 15.89 -4.27 16.12
N ALA A 343 15.40 -5.47 16.42
CA ALA A 343 16.05 -6.40 17.34
C ALA A 343 17.42 -6.86 16.82
N LEU A 344 17.54 -7.15 15.53
CA LEU A 344 18.83 -7.48 14.90
C LEU A 344 19.77 -6.27 14.89
N ALA A 345 19.26 -5.05 14.67
CA ALA A 345 20.02 -3.80 14.75
C ALA A 345 20.50 -3.55 16.19
N ALA A 346 19.67 -3.79 17.20
CA ALA A 346 20.07 -3.74 18.62
C ALA A 346 21.14 -4.77 18.94
N GLN A 347 21.03 -6.00 18.42
CA GLN A 347 22.04 -7.03 18.60
C GLN A 347 23.39 -6.62 17.97
N ARG A 348 23.39 -6.14 16.72
CA ARG A 348 24.60 -5.61 16.05
C ARG A 348 25.17 -4.42 16.78
N TYR A 349 24.31 -3.51 17.24
CA TYR A 349 24.72 -2.38 18.06
C TYR A 349 25.43 -2.89 19.31
N ASN A 350 24.81 -3.73 20.14
CA ASN A 350 25.41 -4.24 21.37
C ASN A 350 26.72 -5.02 21.11
N ALA A 351 26.80 -5.80 20.03
CA ALA A 351 28.02 -6.53 19.65
C ALA A 351 29.24 -5.62 19.42
N HIS A 352 29.03 -4.36 19.03
CA HIS A 352 30.09 -3.38 18.78
C HIS A 352 30.33 -2.38 19.93
N GLU A 353 29.73 -2.58 21.11
CA GLU A 353 29.85 -1.64 22.25
C GLU A 353 31.30 -1.33 22.65
N LEU A 354 32.15 -2.36 22.76
CA LEU A 354 33.56 -2.17 23.11
C LEU A 354 34.31 -1.37 22.04
N SER A 355 34.07 -1.66 20.75
CA SER A 355 34.70 -0.93 19.64
C SER A 355 34.25 0.53 19.65
N ARG A 356 32.94 0.80 19.85
CA ARG A 356 32.40 2.17 20.00
C ARG A 356 33.08 2.92 21.13
N ARG A 357 33.08 2.38 22.35
CA ARG A 357 33.72 3.02 23.51
C ARG A 357 35.20 3.30 23.29
N GLN A 358 35.91 2.39 22.63
CA GLN A 358 37.33 2.61 22.28
C GLN A 358 37.50 3.75 21.28
N LYS A 359 36.66 3.84 20.25
CA LYS A 359 36.70 4.93 19.26
C LYS A 359 36.31 6.28 19.88
N GLU A 360 35.27 6.31 20.70
CA GLU A 360 34.85 7.50 21.45
C GLU A 360 35.95 7.99 22.40
N ALA A 361 36.56 7.09 23.17
CA ALA A 361 37.68 7.43 24.06
C ALA A 361 38.91 7.94 23.28
N ARG A 362 39.21 7.34 22.12
CA ARG A 362 40.30 7.82 21.23
C ARG A 362 39.99 9.19 20.63
N LEU A 363 38.74 9.46 20.24
CA LEU A 363 38.31 10.76 19.74
C LEU A 363 38.46 11.83 20.80
N ALA A 364 38.00 11.54 22.02
CA ALA A 364 38.16 12.45 23.16
C ALA A 364 39.63 12.70 23.53
N ALA A 365 40.50 11.70 23.37
CA ALA A 365 41.93 11.81 23.73
C ALA A 365 42.79 12.49 22.66
N GLN A 366 42.52 12.25 21.37
CA GLN A 366 43.37 12.69 20.26
C GLN A 366 42.84 13.94 19.54
N ASN A 367 41.58 14.31 19.78
CA ASN A 367 40.86 15.41 19.11
C ASN A 367 41.01 15.39 17.57
N SER A 368 41.18 14.21 17.00
CA SER A 368 41.49 14.00 15.58
C SER A 368 40.83 12.74 15.06
N VAL A 369 39.98 12.91 14.04
CA VAL A 369 39.30 11.81 13.32
C VAL A 369 40.32 10.92 12.59
N LEU A 370 41.45 11.50 12.15
CA LEU A 370 42.52 10.77 11.47
C LEU A 370 43.02 9.61 12.34
N GLY A 371 43.13 9.80 13.66
CA GLY A 371 43.61 8.78 14.61
C GLY A 371 42.74 7.53 14.71
N ILE A 372 41.51 7.57 14.21
CA ILE A 372 40.47 6.56 14.42
C ILE A 372 40.05 5.89 13.12
N GLU A 373 39.96 6.67 12.04
CA GLU A 373 39.59 6.17 10.72
C GLU A 373 40.73 5.36 10.10
N ALA A 374 40.38 4.35 9.28
CA ALA A 374 41.37 3.62 8.50
C ALA A 374 41.98 4.52 7.41
N ASP A 375 43.27 4.37 7.16
CA ASP A 375 44.00 5.22 6.19
C ASP A 375 43.36 5.20 4.81
N GLU A 376 42.95 4.02 4.32
CA GLU A 376 42.30 3.87 3.03
C GLU A 376 41.01 4.69 2.91
N ARG A 377 40.25 4.83 4.00
CA ARG A 377 39.02 5.62 4.00
C ARG A 377 39.30 7.11 3.93
N VAL A 378 40.31 7.58 4.67
CA VAL A 378 40.73 8.99 4.64
C VAL A 378 41.29 9.31 3.25
N ILE A 379 42.11 8.43 2.68
CA ILE A 379 42.64 8.56 1.32
C ILE A 379 41.50 8.62 0.30
N ASN A 380 40.53 7.71 0.38
CA ASN A 380 39.36 7.71 -0.51
C ASN A 380 38.55 9.00 -0.41
N GLN A 381 38.40 9.57 0.80
CA GLN A 381 37.74 10.86 0.96
C GLN A 381 38.54 11.98 0.29
N LEU A 382 39.84 12.07 0.53
CA LEU A 382 40.72 13.07 -0.10
C LEU A 382 40.67 12.96 -1.64
N ASN A 383 40.64 11.74 -2.16
CA ASN A 383 40.47 11.47 -3.59
C ASN A 383 39.14 12.03 -4.14
N GLN A 384 38.05 11.92 -3.38
CA GLN A 384 36.75 12.52 -3.74
C GLN A 384 36.77 14.06 -3.68
N HIS A 385 37.72 14.65 -2.95
CA HIS A 385 37.98 16.08 -2.93
C HIS A 385 38.94 16.54 -4.04
N GLY A 386 39.37 15.64 -4.93
CA GLY A 386 40.22 15.96 -6.08
C GLY A 386 41.72 15.95 -5.78
N ILE A 387 42.13 15.43 -4.63
CA ILE A 387 43.54 15.18 -4.33
C ILE A 387 43.91 13.83 -4.96
N ASP A 388 45.03 13.75 -5.68
CA ASP A 388 45.44 12.47 -6.26
C ASP A 388 45.85 11.45 -5.17
N HIS A 389 45.71 10.16 -5.48
CA HIS A 389 45.94 9.08 -4.52
C HIS A 389 47.35 9.10 -3.91
N THR A 390 48.38 9.46 -4.69
CA THR A 390 49.77 9.48 -4.21
C THR A 390 49.96 10.61 -3.19
N THR A 391 49.45 11.80 -3.51
CA THR A 391 49.47 12.94 -2.60
C THR A 391 48.63 12.67 -1.35
N ALA A 392 47.42 12.13 -1.49
CA ALA A 392 46.55 11.77 -0.38
C ALA A 392 47.23 10.75 0.57
N SER A 393 47.85 9.71 0.01
CA SER A 393 48.58 8.69 0.79
C SER A 393 49.74 9.30 1.58
N ARG A 394 50.49 10.21 0.95
CA ARG A 394 51.59 10.93 1.60
C ARG A 394 51.08 11.84 2.72
N MET A 395 50.02 12.61 2.48
CA MET A 395 49.40 13.50 3.48
C MET A 395 48.94 12.71 4.71
N VAL A 396 48.31 11.56 4.51
CA VAL A 396 47.87 10.69 5.62
C VAL A 396 49.08 10.14 6.37
N ALA A 397 50.12 9.64 5.69
CA ALA A 397 51.33 9.13 6.33
C ALA A 397 52.07 10.22 7.15
N GLU A 398 52.19 11.44 6.61
CA GLU A 398 52.79 12.58 7.29
C GLU A 398 51.99 12.99 8.53
N ALA A 399 50.67 13.06 8.42
CA ALA A 399 49.80 13.42 9.54
C ALA A 399 49.74 12.33 10.62
N ARG A 400 49.92 11.05 10.25
CA ARG A 400 50.09 9.92 11.19
C ARG A 400 51.43 9.99 11.94
N ALA A 401 52.49 10.39 11.25
CA ALA A 401 53.83 10.50 11.82
C ALA A 401 53.97 11.68 12.79
N ASN A 402 53.16 12.73 12.64
CA ASN A 402 53.16 13.89 13.52
C ASN A 402 51.74 14.33 13.95
N PRO A 403 51.07 13.59 14.85
CA PRO A 403 49.71 13.90 15.29
C PRO A 403 49.60 15.21 16.09
N ALA A 404 50.73 15.72 16.61
CA ALA A 404 50.81 16.93 17.44
C ALA A 404 51.10 18.21 16.64
N GLY A 405 51.21 18.13 15.31
CA GLY A 405 51.43 19.26 14.43
C GLY A 405 50.25 20.24 14.45
N ARG A 406 50.27 21.19 15.39
CA ARG A 406 49.32 22.31 15.45
C ARG A 406 49.42 23.15 14.18
N VAL A 407 48.47 22.96 13.27
CA VAL A 407 48.13 24.02 12.31
C VAL A 407 47.28 25.03 13.07
N MET A 408 47.93 26.05 13.63
CA MET A 408 47.27 27.28 14.04
C MET A 408 47.10 28.18 12.82
N LEU A 409 45.86 28.48 12.45
CA LEU A 409 45.41 29.77 11.93
C LEU A 409 43.87 29.76 11.81
N GLU A 410 43.26 30.79 12.41
CA GLU A 410 41.85 31.20 12.45
C GLU A 410 40.90 30.61 13.51
N ARG A 411 40.21 31.56 14.17
CA ARG A 411 39.27 31.41 15.29
C ARG A 411 37.97 30.76 14.83
N VAL A 412 37.95 29.43 14.74
CA VAL A 412 36.68 28.68 14.67
C VAL A 412 36.29 28.29 16.09
N LEU A 413 35.10 28.71 16.52
CA LEU A 413 34.49 28.23 17.76
C LEU A 413 33.90 26.83 17.50
N GLY A 414 34.48 25.79 18.09
CA GLY A 414 34.01 24.41 17.93
C GLY A 414 34.34 23.80 16.55
N THR A 415 33.46 22.92 16.05
CA THR A 415 33.59 22.32 14.70
C THR A 415 33.10 23.34 13.65
N PRO A 416 33.93 23.74 12.67
CA PRO A 416 33.52 24.69 11.64
C PRO A 416 32.35 24.15 10.80
N ASP A 417 31.21 24.83 10.80
CA ASP A 417 30.00 24.49 10.03
C ASP A 417 29.90 25.30 8.72
N PHE A 418 31.02 25.42 8.01
CA PHE A 418 31.07 26.15 6.74
C PHE A 418 30.55 25.28 5.60
N ILE A 419 29.38 25.61 5.08
CA ILE A 419 28.75 24.90 3.97
C ILE A 419 28.86 25.74 2.67
N GLN A 420 29.37 25.12 1.61
CA GLN A 420 29.51 25.76 0.30
C GLN A 420 28.14 26.00 -0.36
N ARG A 421 27.99 27.07 -1.16
CA ARG A 421 26.74 27.35 -1.91
C ARG A 421 26.27 26.15 -2.76
N SER A 422 27.20 25.36 -3.28
CA SER A 422 26.90 24.15 -4.04
C SER A 422 26.10 23.12 -3.26
N TYR A 423 26.17 23.11 -1.93
CA TYR A 423 25.36 22.25 -1.07
C TYR A 423 23.88 22.46 -1.29
N ALA A 424 23.40 23.71 -1.23
CA ALA A 424 21.99 24.04 -1.42
C ALA A 424 21.52 23.78 -2.86
N LEU A 425 22.38 24.07 -3.85
CA LEU A 425 22.07 23.80 -5.26
C LEU A 425 21.95 22.30 -5.54
N ARG A 426 22.83 21.48 -4.95
CA ARG A 426 22.76 20.02 -5.08
C ARG A 426 21.56 19.45 -4.32
N MET A 427 21.29 19.94 -3.12
CA MET A 427 20.10 19.60 -2.34
C MET A 427 18.83 19.75 -3.18
N ALA A 428 18.61 20.94 -3.75
CA ALA A 428 17.41 21.26 -4.52
C ALA A 428 17.18 20.32 -5.73
N VAL A 429 18.26 19.77 -6.29
CA VAL A 429 18.18 18.84 -7.41
C VAL A 429 18.02 17.41 -6.92
N ILE A 430 18.93 16.93 -6.08
CA ILE A 430 19.04 15.51 -5.75
C ILE A 430 17.84 14.99 -4.94
N THR A 431 17.15 15.84 -4.18
CA THR A 431 15.97 15.43 -3.40
C THR A 431 14.80 15.00 -4.29
N SER A 432 14.72 15.49 -5.53
CA SER A 432 13.72 15.06 -6.53
C SER A 432 13.95 13.63 -7.06
N SER A 433 15.11 13.03 -6.75
CA SER A 433 15.40 11.62 -7.03
C SER A 433 14.82 10.66 -5.98
N VAL A 434 14.29 11.20 -4.88
CA VAL A 434 13.76 10.45 -3.73
C VAL A 434 12.25 10.48 -3.79
N GLY A 435 11.63 9.31 -3.72
CA GLY A 435 10.19 9.15 -3.79
C GLY A 435 9.64 8.30 -2.67
N GLN A 436 8.34 8.47 -2.45
CA GLN A 436 7.56 7.63 -1.55
C GLN A 436 7.25 6.31 -2.23
N VAL A 437 7.68 5.20 -1.64
CA VAL A 437 7.30 3.86 -2.10
C VAL A 437 5.92 3.53 -1.52
N LEU A 438 4.97 3.29 -2.41
CA LEU A 438 3.58 2.96 -2.10
C LEU A 438 3.40 1.45 -2.25
N ILE A 439 3.58 0.73 -1.13
CA ILE A 439 3.69 -0.73 -1.12
C ILE A 439 2.32 -1.35 -1.40
N GLY A 440 2.23 -2.26 -2.37
CA GLY A 440 0.97 -2.92 -2.69
C GLY A 440 -0.10 -1.98 -3.26
N LYS A 441 0.31 -0.76 -3.69
CA LYS A 441 -0.54 0.18 -4.41
C LYS A 441 -0.49 -0.12 -5.90
N GLN A 442 -1.49 -0.84 -6.40
CA GLN A 442 -1.75 -0.88 -7.85
C GLN A 442 -2.84 0.13 -8.17
N ILE A 443 -2.53 1.08 -9.06
CA ILE A 443 -3.30 2.17 -9.72
C ILE A 443 -4.52 2.75 -8.97
N PHE A 444 -5.44 1.95 -8.39
CA PHE A 444 -6.51 2.40 -7.49
C PHE A 444 -6.62 1.50 -6.24
N GLY A 445 -6.01 1.97 -5.14
CA GLY A 445 -6.08 1.39 -3.80
C GLY A 445 -5.25 2.23 -2.84
N ASP A 446 -5.60 2.20 -1.55
CA ASP A 446 -4.69 2.73 -0.54
C ASP A 446 -3.48 1.78 -0.44
N PRO A 447 -2.24 2.30 -0.42
CA PRO A 447 -1.05 1.48 -0.22
C PRO A 447 -1.18 0.64 1.06
N SER A 448 -0.79 -0.63 0.98
CA SER A 448 -0.70 -1.54 2.13
C SER A 448 0.38 -1.16 3.15
N GLY A 449 1.28 -0.26 2.75
CA GLY A 449 2.33 0.31 3.57
C GLY A 449 3.10 1.38 2.80
N PHE A 450 3.94 2.12 3.52
CA PHE A 450 4.76 3.18 2.93
C PHE A 450 6.23 2.91 3.26
N GLY A 451 7.10 3.27 2.33
CA GLY A 451 8.54 3.36 2.55
C GLY A 451 9.13 4.52 1.77
N THR A 452 10.45 4.65 1.83
CA THR A 452 11.20 5.58 1.01
C THR A 452 12.05 4.80 0.00
N GLY A 453 12.20 5.33 -1.20
CA GLY A 453 13.08 4.80 -2.23
C GLY A 453 13.67 5.92 -3.06
N PHE A 454 14.75 5.66 -3.77
CA PHE A 454 15.42 6.70 -4.56
C PHE A 454 16.09 6.13 -5.80
N LEU A 455 16.16 6.94 -6.85
CA LEU A 455 16.84 6.59 -8.09
C LEU A 455 18.36 6.51 -7.85
N ILE A 456 18.97 5.42 -8.31
CA ILE A 456 20.42 5.19 -8.32
C ILE A 456 21.01 5.15 -9.72
N SER A 457 20.16 5.15 -10.75
CA SER A 457 20.49 5.35 -12.16
C SER A 457 19.31 6.06 -12.84
N PRO A 458 19.36 6.33 -14.16
CA PRO A 458 18.21 6.86 -14.89
C PRO A 458 16.91 6.04 -14.74
N ARG A 459 17.00 4.76 -14.34
CA ARG A 459 15.84 3.86 -14.27
C ARG A 459 15.80 2.93 -13.06
N LEU A 460 16.90 2.74 -12.34
CA LEU A 460 16.94 1.84 -11.18
C LEU A 460 16.66 2.60 -9.89
N LEU A 461 15.78 2.06 -9.05
CA LEU A 461 15.44 2.56 -7.72
C LEU A 461 15.95 1.59 -6.65
N MET A 462 16.51 2.13 -5.57
CA MET A 462 16.94 1.39 -4.38
C MET A 462 16.00 1.68 -3.19
N THR A 463 15.70 0.63 -2.41
CA THR A 463 15.00 0.68 -1.11
C THR A 463 15.41 -0.54 -0.26
N ASN A 464 14.80 -0.77 0.91
CA ASN A 464 15.05 -1.98 1.71
C ASN A 464 14.31 -3.21 1.19
N ASN A 465 14.82 -4.41 1.49
CA ASN A 465 14.10 -5.66 1.20
C ASN A 465 12.83 -5.78 2.03
N HIS A 466 12.82 -5.38 3.30
CA HIS A 466 11.56 -5.39 4.06
C HIS A 466 10.50 -4.41 3.54
N VAL A 467 10.89 -3.39 2.74
CA VAL A 467 9.95 -2.51 2.02
C VAL A 467 9.45 -3.20 0.75
N LEU A 468 10.35 -3.74 -0.07
CA LEU A 468 10.03 -4.51 -1.28
C LEU A 468 10.68 -5.90 -1.24
N SER A 469 9.95 -6.85 -0.64
CA SER A 469 10.52 -8.17 -0.25
C SER A 469 10.59 -9.19 -1.38
N SER A 470 9.89 -8.93 -2.49
CA SER A 470 9.81 -9.84 -3.63
C SER A 470 9.47 -9.12 -4.92
N GLU A 471 9.74 -9.76 -6.05
CA GLU A 471 9.31 -9.29 -7.37
C GLU A 471 7.79 -9.06 -7.42
N ALA A 472 7.00 -9.95 -6.82
CA ALA A 472 5.55 -9.80 -6.77
C ALA A 472 5.10 -8.55 -6.00
N MET A 473 5.74 -8.27 -4.87
CA MET A 473 5.48 -7.05 -4.08
C MET A 473 5.90 -5.80 -4.85
N ALA A 474 7.06 -5.83 -5.50
CA ALA A 474 7.52 -4.72 -6.33
C ALA A 474 6.58 -4.46 -7.51
N ALA A 475 6.15 -5.49 -8.25
CA ALA A 475 5.16 -5.36 -9.34
C ALA A 475 3.79 -4.85 -8.85
N GLY A 476 3.50 -5.00 -7.55
CA GLY A 476 2.32 -4.50 -6.88
C GLY A 476 2.46 -3.08 -6.34
N SER A 477 3.60 -2.42 -6.51
CA SER A 477 3.91 -1.15 -5.84
C SER A 477 4.25 -0.05 -6.85
N THR A 478 4.09 1.20 -6.44
CA THR A 478 4.51 2.38 -7.19
C THR A 478 5.53 3.19 -6.38
N VAL A 479 6.30 4.02 -7.06
CA VAL A 479 7.06 5.11 -6.44
C VAL A 479 6.42 6.44 -6.82
N ARG A 480 6.21 7.31 -5.84
CA ARG A 480 5.69 8.67 -6.02
C ARG A 480 6.80 9.70 -5.77
N PHE A 481 7.27 10.34 -6.82
CA PHE A 481 8.23 11.46 -6.72
C PHE A 481 7.50 12.79 -6.51
N ASP A 482 8.21 13.82 -6.04
CA ASP A 482 7.69 15.18 -5.80
C ASP A 482 6.44 15.25 -4.91
N TYR A 483 6.22 14.23 -4.08
CA TYR A 483 5.23 14.27 -3.00
C TYR A 483 5.79 15.12 -1.84
N SER A 484 5.88 16.43 -2.08
CA SER A 484 6.53 17.41 -1.20
C SER A 484 5.68 18.68 -1.10
N LYS A 485 6.31 19.76 -0.65
CA LYS A 485 5.82 21.14 -0.84
C LYS A 485 6.72 21.86 -1.85
N ASP A 486 6.17 22.86 -2.52
CA ASP A 486 6.95 23.78 -3.35
C ASP A 486 7.55 24.93 -2.52
N ILE A 487 8.09 25.94 -3.19
CA ILE A 487 8.75 27.09 -2.56
C ILE A 487 7.78 28.01 -1.78
N ASP A 488 6.49 27.96 -2.12
CA ASP A 488 5.42 28.75 -1.51
C ASP A 488 4.66 27.93 -0.44
N ASP A 489 5.26 26.81 0.01
CA ASP A 489 4.68 25.84 0.95
C ASP A 489 3.39 25.15 0.46
N ILE A 490 3.14 25.19 -0.86
CA ILE A 490 1.98 24.55 -1.48
C ILE A 490 2.26 23.07 -1.69
N ASP A 491 1.25 22.29 -1.31
CA ASP A 491 1.23 20.84 -1.38
C ASP A 491 1.29 20.32 -2.83
N LEU A 492 2.35 19.58 -3.17
CA LEU A 492 2.50 18.94 -4.49
C LEU A 492 1.94 17.50 -4.46
N PRO A 493 1.06 17.11 -5.40
CA PRO A 493 0.45 15.77 -5.38
C PRO A 493 1.46 14.65 -5.67
N GLY A 494 2.57 14.98 -6.32
CA GLY A 494 3.60 14.04 -6.76
C GLY A 494 3.21 13.27 -8.03
N GLU A 495 4.21 12.62 -8.62
CA GLU A 495 4.09 11.82 -9.84
C GLU A 495 4.38 10.36 -9.55
N GLU A 496 3.46 9.48 -9.94
CA GLU A 496 3.55 8.05 -9.65
C GLU A 496 4.05 7.25 -10.85
N TYR A 497 4.99 6.35 -10.57
CA TYR A 497 5.59 5.46 -11.55
C TYR A 497 5.50 4.01 -11.06
N ALA A 498 5.12 3.10 -11.95
CA ALA A 498 5.10 1.67 -11.64
C ALA A 498 6.52 1.11 -11.49
N LEU A 499 6.69 0.07 -10.68
CA LEU A 499 7.97 -0.65 -10.60
C LEU A 499 7.95 -1.86 -11.55
N ARG A 500 9.11 -2.17 -12.13
CA ARG A 500 9.32 -3.13 -13.22
C ARG A 500 10.33 -4.23 -12.83
N PRO A 501 9.98 -5.11 -11.88
CA PRO A 501 10.86 -6.20 -11.44
C PRO A 501 11.17 -7.22 -12.56
N ASP A 502 10.30 -7.29 -13.57
CA ASP A 502 10.53 -8.08 -14.77
C ASP A 502 11.77 -7.64 -15.56
N ILE A 503 12.11 -6.35 -15.50
CA ILE A 503 13.27 -5.77 -16.18
C ILE A 503 14.51 -5.90 -15.30
N PHE A 504 14.44 -5.41 -14.07
CA PHE A 504 15.53 -5.51 -13.11
C PHE A 504 14.97 -5.69 -11.71
N PHE A 505 15.40 -6.76 -11.05
CA PHE A 505 15.16 -6.98 -9.63
C PHE A 505 16.35 -7.72 -9.03
N VAL A 506 16.94 -7.13 -7.99
CA VAL A 506 18.01 -7.71 -7.19
C VAL A 506 17.70 -7.39 -5.74
N THR A 507 17.79 -8.38 -4.86
CA THR A 507 17.46 -8.19 -3.45
C THR A 507 18.40 -8.99 -2.54
N SER A 508 18.57 -8.51 -1.31
CA SER A 508 19.25 -9.21 -0.21
C SER A 508 18.31 -9.25 0.98
N HIS A 509 18.12 -10.44 1.55
CA HIS A 509 17.13 -10.66 2.60
C HIS A 509 17.45 -9.87 3.88
N ALA A 510 16.44 -9.69 4.74
CA ALA A 510 16.52 -8.86 5.96
C ALA A 510 17.56 -9.35 7.00
N ASP A 511 17.95 -10.63 6.97
CA ASP A 511 19.01 -11.21 7.80
C ASP A 511 20.42 -11.04 7.21
N GLN A 512 20.53 -10.44 6.02
CA GLN A 512 21.76 -10.12 5.30
C GLN A 512 21.95 -8.60 5.21
N LEU A 513 21.85 -7.99 4.02
CA LEU A 513 22.02 -6.55 3.82
C LEU A 513 20.71 -5.79 3.66
N ASP A 514 19.57 -6.47 3.61
CA ASP A 514 18.23 -5.87 3.57
C ASP A 514 18.04 -4.75 2.52
N PHE A 515 18.40 -5.01 1.27
CA PHE A 515 18.19 -4.04 0.19
C PHE A 515 17.44 -4.67 -0.98
N THR A 516 16.74 -3.83 -1.73
CA THR A 516 16.14 -4.16 -3.02
C THR A 516 16.47 -3.08 -4.03
N ILE A 517 16.93 -3.49 -5.21
CA ILE A 517 17.07 -2.65 -6.39
C ILE A 517 16.08 -3.15 -7.44
N VAL A 518 15.26 -2.23 -7.95
CA VAL A 518 14.21 -2.54 -8.91
C VAL A 518 14.15 -1.47 -10.01
N ALA A 519 13.83 -1.87 -11.24
CA ALA A 519 13.60 -0.88 -12.31
C ALA A 519 12.28 -0.11 -12.08
N VAL A 520 12.24 1.12 -12.56
CA VAL A 520 11.06 1.97 -12.61
C VAL A 520 10.55 2.02 -14.05
N ASP A 521 9.23 2.09 -14.22
CA ASP A 521 8.61 2.27 -15.52
C ASP A 521 8.94 3.65 -16.07
N GLU A 522 9.31 3.70 -17.35
CA GLU A 522 9.91 4.87 -17.97
C GLU A 522 9.00 5.37 -19.09
N PRO A 523 8.50 6.63 -19.03
CA PRO A 523 7.67 7.20 -20.08
C PRO A 523 8.49 7.53 -21.33
N ALA A 524 7.80 7.80 -22.44
CA ALA A 524 8.45 8.23 -23.69
C ALA A 524 9.22 9.54 -23.46
N GLY A 525 10.57 9.46 -23.46
CA GLY A 525 11.47 10.59 -23.16
C GLY A 525 12.32 10.41 -21.89
N GLY A 526 12.08 9.35 -21.12
CA GLY A 526 12.80 9.06 -19.89
C GLY A 526 12.16 9.66 -18.64
N LEU A 527 12.64 9.28 -17.45
CA LEU A 527 12.11 9.83 -16.19
C LEU A 527 12.39 11.33 -16.00
N GLY A 528 13.35 11.90 -16.74
CA GLY A 528 13.69 13.33 -16.66
C GLY A 528 14.23 13.78 -15.29
N ARG A 529 14.67 12.84 -14.44
CA ARG A 529 15.06 13.09 -13.04
C ARG A 529 16.53 12.79 -12.78
N PRO A 530 17.16 13.47 -11.79
CA PRO A 530 18.50 13.12 -11.35
C PRO A 530 18.49 11.78 -10.60
N TRP A 531 19.67 11.20 -10.38
CA TRP A 531 19.84 10.00 -9.58
C TRP A 531 21.05 10.10 -8.65
N SER A 532 21.03 9.28 -7.61
CA SER A 532 22.10 9.15 -6.62
C SER A 532 23.17 8.18 -7.11
N ARG A 533 24.25 8.73 -7.67
CA ARG A 533 25.39 7.94 -8.14
C ARG A 533 25.95 7.05 -7.03
N LEU A 534 26.15 5.77 -7.34
CA LEU A 534 26.85 4.84 -6.48
C LEU A 534 28.37 5.01 -6.62
N ILE A 535 29.07 4.92 -5.49
CA ILE A 535 30.54 4.94 -5.45
C ILE A 535 31.00 3.64 -4.79
N ARG A 536 31.82 2.86 -5.49
CA ARG A 536 32.29 1.53 -5.05
C ARG A 536 33.07 1.60 -3.73
N GLY A 537 33.99 2.55 -3.62
CA GLY A 537 34.89 2.69 -2.47
C GLY A 537 34.20 3.14 -1.17
N SER A 538 34.75 2.74 -0.03
CA SER A 538 34.40 3.28 1.30
C SER A 538 35.00 4.67 1.52
N GLY A 539 34.72 5.30 2.67
CA GLY A 539 35.31 6.61 3.03
C GLY A 539 34.55 7.83 2.49
N LYS A 540 33.31 7.66 2.03
CA LYS A 540 32.43 8.76 1.60
C LYS A 540 32.09 9.74 2.73
N ILE A 541 32.12 9.23 3.95
CA ILE A 541 31.85 9.98 5.18
C ILE A 541 32.71 9.38 6.30
N LEU A 542 33.19 10.23 7.19
CA LEU A 542 34.00 9.89 8.36
C LEU A 542 33.25 10.19 9.66
N LEU A 543 33.71 9.59 10.76
CA LEU A 543 33.16 9.82 12.10
C LEU A 543 33.08 11.31 12.42
N GLY A 544 31.95 11.73 13.02
CA GLY A 544 31.69 13.11 13.39
C GLY A 544 31.20 14.02 12.26
N GLN A 545 31.12 13.53 11.02
CA GLN A 545 30.57 14.31 9.90
C GLN A 545 29.04 14.23 9.85
N SER A 546 28.42 15.28 9.30
CA SER A 546 26.98 15.39 9.13
C SER A 546 26.42 14.36 8.16
N VAL A 547 25.26 13.78 8.51
CA VAL A 547 24.50 12.85 7.68
C VAL A 547 23.22 13.55 7.23
N ASN A 548 23.07 13.75 5.92
CA ASN A 548 21.89 14.37 5.33
C ASN A 548 20.90 13.29 4.88
N ILE A 549 19.65 13.34 5.36
CA ILE A 549 18.63 12.30 5.13
C ILE A 549 17.46 12.93 4.38
N VAL A 550 16.93 12.23 3.38
CA VAL A 550 15.72 12.61 2.65
C VAL A 550 14.70 11.49 2.79
N GLN A 551 13.49 11.79 3.26
CA GLN A 551 12.59 10.73 3.76
C GLN A 551 11.09 11.06 3.63
N HIS A 552 10.27 10.01 3.69
CA HIS A 552 8.81 10.09 3.80
C HIS A 552 8.31 9.48 5.12
N PRO A 553 8.54 10.16 6.26
CA PRO A 553 8.23 9.63 7.58
C PRO A 553 6.72 9.44 7.73
N ARG A 554 6.29 8.24 8.14
CA ARG A 554 4.89 7.78 8.24
C ARG A 554 4.08 7.94 6.95
N GLY A 555 4.75 7.92 5.79
CA GLY A 555 4.10 8.19 4.51
C GLY A 555 3.69 9.65 4.32
N ARG A 556 4.23 10.58 5.13
CA ARG A 556 4.02 12.02 4.96
C ARG A 556 4.81 12.56 3.75
N ARG A 557 4.61 13.83 3.46
CA ARG A 557 5.37 14.57 2.43
C ARG A 557 6.86 14.51 2.72
N GLN A 558 7.66 14.70 1.68
CA GLN A 558 9.12 14.63 1.78
C GLN A 558 9.65 15.59 2.86
N GLU A 559 10.46 15.06 3.78
CA GLU A 559 11.12 15.80 4.86
C GLU A 559 12.64 15.57 4.79
N LEU A 560 13.41 16.59 5.19
CA LEU A 560 14.88 16.58 5.14
C LEU A 560 15.48 16.74 6.53
N ILE A 561 16.51 15.96 6.83
CA ILE A 561 17.34 16.11 8.02
C ILE A 561 18.73 16.50 7.57
N THR A 562 19.17 17.68 7.98
CA THR A 562 20.51 18.22 7.64
C THR A 562 21.22 18.81 8.85
N ARG A 563 20.56 18.76 10.01
CA ARG A 563 21.03 19.30 11.29
C ARG A 563 20.83 18.24 12.36
N ASN A 564 21.65 18.26 13.40
CA ASN A 564 21.59 17.30 14.52
C ASN A 564 21.67 15.82 14.09
N SER A 565 22.31 15.56 12.96
CA SER A 565 22.44 14.23 12.36
C SER A 565 23.92 14.00 12.02
N THR A 566 24.56 13.09 12.75
CA THR A 566 26.02 12.94 12.73
C THR A 566 26.39 11.47 12.75
N LEU A 567 27.42 11.08 11.99
CA LEU A 567 27.96 9.74 12.02
C LEU A 567 28.64 9.48 13.38
N THR A 568 28.08 8.57 14.17
CA THR A 568 28.55 8.26 15.53
C THR A 568 29.40 7.00 15.57
N PHE A 569 29.18 6.05 14.67
CA PHE A 569 29.99 4.84 14.58
C PHE A 569 30.05 4.29 13.16
N ILE A 570 31.24 3.87 12.76
CA ILE A 570 31.47 3.10 11.55
C ILE A 570 32.77 2.32 11.72
N ASP A 571 32.84 1.13 11.15
CA ASP A 571 34.04 0.30 11.25
C ASP A 571 34.37 -0.34 9.90
N ASP A 572 35.57 -0.89 9.75
CA ASP A 572 36.05 -1.35 8.45
C ASP A 572 35.29 -2.60 7.97
N LYS A 573 35.01 -3.52 8.90
CA LYS A 573 34.41 -4.82 8.62
C LYS A 573 32.87 -4.92 8.66
N PRO A 574 32.10 -4.28 9.55
CA PRO A 574 30.65 -4.50 9.63
C PRO A 574 29.92 -3.87 8.46
N ASP A 575 28.83 -4.48 8.00
CA ASP A 575 28.11 -3.98 6.83
C ASP A 575 27.37 -2.65 7.06
N TYR A 576 27.28 -2.23 8.33
CA TYR A 576 26.46 -1.13 8.81
C TYR A 576 27.26 0.01 9.45
N ALA A 577 26.63 1.17 9.55
CA ALA A 577 27.08 2.34 10.28
C ALA A 577 25.97 2.85 11.20
N HIS A 578 26.33 3.50 12.31
CA HIS A 578 25.39 4.14 13.23
C HIS A 578 25.55 5.66 13.21
N TYR A 579 24.42 6.37 13.26
CA TYR A 579 24.37 7.83 13.22
C TYR A 579 23.18 8.35 14.03
N SER A 580 23.22 9.63 14.42
CA SER A 580 22.07 10.30 15.05
C SER A 580 21.13 10.90 13.99
N GLY A 581 19.88 11.15 14.35
CA GLY A 581 18.91 11.83 13.49
C GLY A 581 17.47 11.40 13.78
N ASP A 582 16.50 12.26 13.51
CA ASP A 582 15.09 12.02 13.83
C ASP A 582 14.38 11.20 12.74
N THR A 583 14.36 9.87 12.86
CA THR A 583 13.63 9.00 11.91
C THR A 583 12.36 8.44 12.54
N GLU A 584 11.33 8.24 11.72
CA GLU A 584 10.05 7.62 12.12
C GLU A 584 9.73 6.44 11.17
N PRO A 585 8.81 5.53 11.54
CA PRO A 585 8.35 4.47 10.64
C PRO A 585 7.96 5.05 9.28
N GLY A 586 8.39 4.46 8.16
CA GLY A 586 8.24 5.02 6.80
C GLY A 586 9.49 5.68 6.24
N SER A 587 10.47 6.02 7.10
CA SER A 587 11.81 6.44 6.67
C SER A 587 12.68 5.29 6.14
N SER A 588 12.28 4.03 6.35
CA SER A 588 12.99 2.86 5.81
C SER A 588 13.22 2.98 4.31
N GLY A 589 14.47 2.78 3.89
CA GLY A 589 14.90 2.90 2.51
C GLY A 589 15.36 4.30 2.12
N SER A 590 15.40 5.25 3.05
CA SER A 590 15.88 6.61 2.81
C SER A 590 17.37 6.66 2.46
N PRO A 591 17.75 7.48 1.46
CA PRO A 591 19.15 7.74 1.19
C PRO A 591 19.76 8.65 2.27
N CYS A 592 20.97 8.31 2.69
CA CYS A 592 21.78 9.10 3.61
C CYS A 592 23.04 9.59 2.90
N TYR A 593 23.25 10.91 2.87
CA TYR A 593 24.32 11.57 2.14
C TYR A 593 25.33 12.25 3.07
N ASN A 594 26.52 12.53 2.56
CA ASN A 594 27.44 13.51 3.13
C ASN A 594 27.09 14.95 2.66
N ASP A 595 27.86 15.96 3.08
CA ASP A 595 27.66 17.37 2.68
C ASP A 595 28.00 17.67 1.20
N ARG A 596 28.48 16.68 0.45
CA ARG A 596 28.65 16.80 -1.01
C ARG A 596 27.45 16.22 -1.77
N TRP A 597 26.44 15.71 -1.05
CA TRP A 597 25.33 14.94 -1.60
C TRP A 597 25.77 13.63 -2.28
N GLU A 598 26.86 13.04 -1.77
CA GLU A 598 27.29 11.70 -2.17
C GLU A 598 26.63 10.67 -1.26
N LEU A 599 26.01 9.65 -1.87
CA LEU A 599 25.25 8.63 -1.16
C LEU A 599 26.18 7.74 -0.32
N ALA A 600 26.06 7.85 1.00
CA ALA A 600 26.87 7.13 1.97
C ALA A 600 26.20 5.82 2.42
N PHE A 601 24.91 5.88 2.75
CA PHE A 601 24.16 4.77 3.33
C PHE A 601 22.73 4.68 2.79
N LEU A 602 22.17 3.46 2.88
CA LEU A 602 20.73 3.20 2.84
C LEU A 602 20.24 3.13 4.30
N HIS A 603 19.33 4.01 4.71
CA HIS A 603 18.72 3.93 6.05
C HIS A 603 17.98 2.61 6.18
N HIS A 604 18.26 1.89 7.26
CA HIS A 604 17.79 0.52 7.49
C HIS A 604 16.81 0.45 8.65
N ALA A 605 17.22 0.93 9.83
CA ALA A 605 16.45 0.76 11.05
C ALA A 605 16.83 1.79 12.12
N SER A 606 15.94 1.97 13.09
CA SER A 606 16.25 2.61 14.37
C SER A 606 16.75 1.55 15.35
N VAL A 607 17.68 1.92 16.24
CA VAL A 607 18.28 1.02 17.23
C VAL A 607 17.61 1.27 18.59
N PRO A 608 16.75 0.37 19.08
CA PRO A 608 16.11 0.55 20.38
C PRO A 608 17.09 0.22 21.50
N LYS A 609 16.94 0.92 22.63
CA LYS A 609 17.56 0.49 23.89
C LYS A 609 16.87 -0.76 24.39
N THR A 610 17.67 -1.77 24.72
CA THR A 610 17.19 -3.06 25.19
C THR A 610 17.73 -3.39 26.58
N ASP A 611 16.96 -4.16 27.36
CA ASP A 611 17.46 -4.79 28.58
C ASP A 611 18.36 -6.00 28.26
N LYS A 612 18.91 -6.64 29.29
CA LYS A 612 19.75 -7.85 29.16
C LYS A 612 19.04 -9.06 28.54
N HIS A 613 17.72 -9.02 28.40
CA HIS A 613 16.88 -10.06 27.82
C HIS A 613 16.37 -9.69 26.41
N GLY A 614 16.76 -8.53 25.88
CA GLY A 614 16.34 -8.05 24.55
C GLY A 614 15.01 -7.30 24.53
N ASN A 615 14.39 -7.04 25.69
CA ASN A 615 13.14 -6.30 25.76
C ASN A 615 13.38 -4.80 25.59
N TYR A 616 12.50 -4.12 24.88
CA TYR A 616 12.62 -2.68 24.61
C TYR A 616 12.43 -1.86 25.90
N VAL A 617 13.21 -0.79 26.02
CA VAL A 617 13.21 0.11 27.18
C VAL A 617 12.64 1.47 26.76
N LYS A 618 11.73 1.99 27.56
CA LYS A 618 11.16 3.33 27.40
C LYS A 618 12.14 4.42 27.85
N LYS A 619 11.93 5.66 27.40
CA LYS A 619 12.70 6.86 27.81
C LYS A 619 12.75 7.08 29.32
N ASN A 620 11.72 6.63 30.05
CA ASN A 620 11.65 6.72 31.51
C ASN A 620 12.36 5.56 32.24
N GLY A 621 13.00 4.64 31.51
CA GLY A 621 13.73 3.48 32.05
C GLY A 621 12.87 2.24 32.34
N GLN A 622 11.56 2.29 32.12
CA GLN A 622 10.66 1.12 32.26
C GLN A 622 10.67 0.24 31.00
N LEU A 623 10.24 -1.02 31.12
CA LEU A 623 10.06 -1.89 29.97
C LEU A 623 8.84 -1.47 29.14
N TRP A 624 8.98 -1.49 27.82
CA TRP A 624 7.89 -1.34 26.86
C TRP A 624 7.04 -2.61 26.81
N ARG A 625 5.71 -2.47 26.75
CA ARG A 625 4.73 -3.57 26.75
C ARG A 625 3.73 -3.38 25.62
N GLU A 626 3.10 -4.48 25.21
CA GLU A 626 2.05 -4.48 24.19
C GLU A 626 0.91 -3.52 24.59
N GLY A 627 0.67 -2.50 23.76
CA GLY A 627 -0.28 -1.41 24.01
C GLY A 627 0.36 -0.06 24.37
N ASP A 628 1.66 -0.03 24.67
CA ASP A 628 2.42 1.22 24.86
C ASP A 628 2.75 1.89 23.51
N SER A 629 2.98 3.21 23.52
CA SER A 629 3.32 3.94 22.29
C SER A 629 4.77 3.70 21.89
N ASP A 630 5.03 3.52 20.59
CA ASP A 630 6.41 3.44 20.05
C ASP A 630 7.21 4.73 20.29
N ASN A 631 6.54 5.86 20.47
CA ASN A 631 7.18 7.14 20.80
C ASN A 631 7.82 7.14 22.20
N ASP A 632 7.41 6.21 23.05
CA ASP A 632 7.95 6.05 24.40
C ASP A 632 9.27 5.28 24.41
N ILE A 633 9.61 4.56 23.33
CA ILE A 633 10.85 3.79 23.21
C ILE A 633 12.08 4.73 23.25
N ASP A 634 13.10 4.33 24.02
CA ASP A 634 14.39 5.01 24.09
C ASP A 634 15.26 4.56 22.91
N TRP A 635 15.28 5.34 21.83
CA TRP A 635 16.07 5.06 20.63
C TRP A 635 17.51 5.56 20.80
N LEU A 636 18.50 4.68 20.58
CA LEU A 636 19.91 4.98 20.82
C LEU A 636 20.63 5.58 19.61
N ALA A 637 20.26 5.14 18.41
CA ALA A 637 20.89 5.53 17.15
C ALA A 637 20.02 5.08 15.97
N ASN A 638 20.37 5.54 14.77
CA ASN A 638 19.93 4.95 13.51
C ASN A 638 21.02 4.03 12.97
N GLU A 639 20.63 3.03 12.19
CA GLU A 639 21.51 2.13 11.46
C GLU A 639 21.33 2.31 9.95
N GLY A 640 22.44 2.41 9.22
CA GLY A 640 22.46 2.50 7.77
C GLY A 640 23.38 1.46 7.14
N ILE A 641 22.93 0.84 6.06
CA ILE A 641 23.72 -0.13 5.28
C ILE A 641 24.67 0.65 4.38
N ARG A 642 25.96 0.28 4.36
CA ARG A 642 26.96 0.98 3.56
C ARG A 642 26.77 0.69 2.07
N ILE A 643 26.73 1.75 1.25
CA ILE A 643 26.60 1.60 -0.22
C ILE A 643 27.72 0.75 -0.83
N SER A 644 28.95 0.85 -0.31
CA SER A 644 30.06 0.02 -0.78
C SER A 644 29.83 -1.48 -0.55
N ARG A 645 29.02 -1.85 0.45
CA ARG A 645 28.67 -3.24 0.76
C ARG A 645 27.53 -3.74 -0.12
N ILE A 646 26.51 -2.91 -0.35
CA ILE A 646 25.45 -3.21 -1.32
C ILE A 646 26.05 -3.45 -2.71
N VAL A 647 26.92 -2.55 -3.18
CA VAL A 647 27.59 -2.71 -4.49
C VAL A 647 28.38 -4.01 -4.57
N ALA A 648 29.22 -4.29 -3.56
CA ALA A 648 30.01 -5.52 -3.54
C ALA A 648 29.15 -6.78 -3.47
N GLU A 649 27.94 -6.72 -2.90
CA GLU A 649 27.01 -7.83 -2.87
C GLU A 649 26.33 -8.04 -4.24
N VAL A 650 25.84 -6.98 -4.88
CA VAL A 650 25.23 -7.06 -6.22
C VAL A 650 26.22 -7.61 -7.25
N GLU A 651 27.48 -7.16 -7.21
CA GLU A 651 28.53 -7.63 -8.12
C GLU A 651 28.83 -9.14 -7.95
N LYS A 652 28.58 -9.72 -6.77
CA LYS A 652 28.75 -11.17 -6.53
C LYS A 652 27.59 -12.02 -7.03
N GLN A 653 26.39 -11.45 -7.18
CA GLN A 653 25.18 -12.22 -7.52
C GLN A 653 25.12 -12.68 -8.99
N GLY A 654 26.09 -12.28 -9.83
CA GLY A 654 26.24 -12.81 -11.19
C GLY A 654 25.10 -12.40 -12.13
N LEU A 655 24.97 -11.11 -12.40
CA LEU A 655 23.92 -10.56 -13.26
C LEU A 655 24.03 -11.04 -14.72
N THR A 656 22.88 -11.16 -15.40
CA THR A 656 22.86 -11.33 -16.85
C THR A 656 23.51 -10.12 -17.55
N PRO A 657 24.06 -10.26 -18.77
CA PRO A 657 24.71 -9.13 -19.46
C PRO A 657 23.83 -7.89 -19.61
N GLU A 658 22.52 -8.06 -19.79
CA GLU A 658 21.56 -6.96 -19.88
C GLU A 658 21.37 -6.25 -18.53
N ARG A 659 21.15 -7.02 -17.45
CA ARG A 659 21.04 -6.46 -16.10
C ARG A 659 22.35 -5.82 -15.65
N ALA A 660 23.50 -6.41 -15.99
CA ALA A 660 24.81 -5.83 -15.71
C ALA A 660 24.98 -4.45 -16.38
N ARG A 661 24.55 -4.29 -17.63
CA ARG A 661 24.57 -2.97 -18.31
C ARG A 661 23.70 -1.94 -17.62
N LEU A 662 22.49 -2.31 -17.19
CA LEU A 662 21.61 -1.41 -16.44
C LEU A 662 22.23 -1.02 -15.09
N PHE A 663 22.87 -1.96 -14.40
CA PHE A 663 23.53 -1.70 -13.12
C PHE A 663 24.79 -0.83 -13.26
N GLU A 664 25.56 -0.95 -14.35
CA GLU A 664 26.74 -0.10 -14.56
C GLU A 664 26.39 1.40 -14.69
N GLN A 665 25.17 1.73 -15.16
CA GLN A 665 24.70 3.12 -15.19
C GLN A 665 24.64 3.76 -13.80
N CYS A 666 24.57 2.96 -12.73
CA CYS A 666 24.57 3.47 -11.36
C CYS A 666 25.86 4.20 -10.98
N PHE A 667 26.96 3.97 -11.70
CA PHE A 667 28.26 4.59 -11.42
C PHE A 667 28.53 5.85 -12.27
N GLU A 668 27.65 6.13 -13.23
CA GLU A 668 27.76 7.31 -14.10
C GLU A 668 27.42 8.60 -13.32
N ASP A 669 28.09 9.69 -13.67
CA ASP A 669 27.83 11.00 -13.09
C ASP A 669 26.56 11.61 -13.74
N PRO A 670 25.49 11.88 -12.97
CA PRO A 670 24.25 12.43 -13.50
C PRO A 670 24.41 13.83 -14.10
N LYS A 671 25.54 14.52 -13.84
CA LYS A 671 25.75 15.92 -14.21
C LYS A 671 24.60 16.79 -13.71
N LEU A 672 24.42 16.83 -12.39
CA LEU A 672 23.29 17.47 -11.70
C LEU A 672 22.92 18.88 -12.20
N GLY A 673 23.88 19.65 -12.73
CA GLY A 673 23.62 20.95 -13.35
C GLY A 673 22.61 20.92 -14.52
N LYS A 674 22.42 19.78 -15.19
CA LYS A 674 21.42 19.60 -16.26
C LYS A 674 19.97 19.64 -15.74
N PHE A 675 19.76 19.30 -14.48
CA PHE A 675 18.45 19.23 -13.83
C PHE A 675 18.15 20.49 -12.99
N LEU A 676 19.10 21.44 -12.94
CA LEU A 676 18.95 22.66 -12.17
C LEU A 676 18.13 23.68 -12.97
N HIS A 677 16.81 23.69 -12.78
CA HIS A 677 15.91 24.66 -13.37
C HIS A 677 15.62 25.80 -12.39
N ILE A 678 16.38 26.90 -12.46
CA ILE A 678 16.11 28.10 -11.65
C ILE A 678 15.07 28.96 -12.37
N GLY A 679 13.81 28.56 -12.27
CA GLY A 679 12.66 29.34 -12.75
C GLY A 679 11.59 29.38 -11.66
N LEU A 680 11.48 30.50 -10.97
CA LEU A 680 10.43 30.75 -9.97
C LEU A 680 9.06 30.73 -10.68
N LYS A 681 8.32 29.61 -10.56
CA LYS A 681 6.88 29.61 -10.81
C LYS A 681 6.21 30.08 -9.52
N ALA A 682 5.89 31.37 -9.43
CA ALA A 682 4.96 31.83 -8.41
C ALA A 682 3.59 31.21 -8.72
N SER A 683 2.99 30.51 -7.76
CA SER A 683 1.65 29.96 -7.91
C SER A 683 0.65 31.09 -8.16
N GLY A 684 -0.07 31.07 -9.29
CA GLY A 684 -1.20 31.99 -9.53
C GLY A 684 -1.33 32.61 -10.92
N SER A 685 -0.70 32.09 -11.98
CA SER A 685 -0.93 32.60 -13.33
C SER A 685 -1.91 31.71 -14.11
N GLU A 686 -3.07 32.28 -14.40
CA GLU A 686 -4.17 31.77 -15.23
C GLU A 686 -3.72 31.32 -16.64
N ASP A 687 -4.58 30.50 -17.26
CA ASP A 687 -4.42 29.86 -18.57
C ASP A 687 -3.74 30.73 -19.64
N PHE A 688 -2.64 30.22 -20.19
CA PHE A 688 -1.88 30.87 -21.26
C PHE A 688 -2.29 30.32 -22.63
N THR A 689 -2.36 31.19 -23.64
CA THR A 689 -2.37 30.78 -25.04
C THR A 689 -0.94 30.83 -25.58
N GLU A 690 -0.32 29.66 -25.75
CA GLU A 690 0.97 29.55 -26.44
C GLU A 690 0.77 29.67 -27.96
N GLU A 691 1.42 30.64 -28.58
CA GLU A 691 1.57 30.71 -30.04
C GLU A 691 3.05 30.49 -30.36
N THR A 692 3.38 29.35 -30.95
CA THR A 692 4.74 28.99 -31.34
C THR A 692 5.06 29.66 -32.68
N GLN A 693 6.17 30.40 -32.79
CA GLN A 693 6.75 30.72 -34.10
C GLN A 693 8.19 30.20 -34.17
N ASN A 694 8.53 29.70 -35.38
CA ASN A 694 9.81 29.12 -35.74
C ASN A 694 11.00 30.02 -35.34
N ASN A 695 12.08 29.36 -34.89
CA ASN A 695 13.38 29.89 -34.46
C ASN A 695 13.66 29.90 -32.93
N GLY A 696 12.98 29.04 -32.16
CA GLY A 696 13.36 28.78 -30.76
C GLY A 696 13.06 29.91 -29.77
N GLN A 697 12.26 30.90 -30.19
CA GLN A 697 11.78 31.95 -29.33
C GLN A 697 10.36 31.61 -28.85
N ILE A 698 10.19 31.49 -27.54
CA ILE A 698 8.85 31.38 -26.94
C ILE A 698 8.39 32.81 -26.64
N VAL A 699 7.33 33.22 -27.33
CA VAL A 699 6.67 34.51 -27.11
C VAL A 699 5.39 34.26 -26.35
N ARG A 700 5.24 34.90 -25.19
CA ARG A 700 4.00 34.85 -24.39
C ARG A 700 3.32 36.21 -24.42
N ARG A 701 2.05 36.23 -24.83
CA ARG A 701 1.18 37.41 -24.69
C ARG A 701 0.39 37.32 -23.42
N HIS A 702 0.41 38.40 -22.65
CA HIS A 702 -0.40 38.55 -21.44
C HIS A 702 -1.77 39.14 -21.80
N PRO A 703 -2.84 38.81 -21.06
CA PRO A 703 -4.18 39.36 -21.29
C PRO A 703 -4.26 40.89 -21.19
N ASP A 704 -3.32 41.51 -20.47
CA ASP A 704 -3.21 42.97 -20.30
C ASP A 704 -2.42 43.68 -21.41
N GLY A 705 -2.04 42.96 -22.47
CA GLY A 705 -1.32 43.49 -23.62
C GLY A 705 0.20 43.49 -23.48
N ARG A 706 0.77 43.02 -22.35
CA ARG A 706 2.22 42.82 -22.23
C ARG A 706 2.69 41.63 -23.07
N VAL A 707 3.96 41.65 -23.48
CA VAL A 707 4.61 40.55 -24.20
C VAL A 707 5.90 40.17 -23.48
N SER A 708 6.13 38.87 -23.30
CA SER A 708 7.37 38.34 -22.72
C SER A 708 8.06 37.40 -23.70
N TYR A 709 9.40 37.50 -23.72
CA TYR A 709 10.27 36.72 -24.60
C TYR A 709 11.16 35.82 -23.75
N LEU A 710 11.21 34.52 -24.08
CA LEU A 710 12.18 33.59 -23.51
C LEU A 710 13.30 33.36 -24.53
N PHE A 711 14.54 33.57 -24.10
CA PHE A 711 15.74 33.25 -24.89
C PHE A 711 16.53 32.17 -24.16
N GLU A 712 16.91 31.13 -24.89
CA GLU A 712 17.91 30.18 -24.41
C GLU A 712 19.31 30.78 -24.66
N VAL A 713 20.05 31.04 -23.58
CA VAL A 713 21.43 31.53 -23.67
C VAL A 713 22.37 30.47 -23.12
N SER A 714 23.10 29.81 -24.01
CA SER A 714 24.15 28.85 -23.66
C SER A 714 25.50 29.56 -23.56
N PHE A 715 26.20 29.39 -22.44
CA PHE A 715 27.59 29.87 -22.27
C PHE A 715 28.56 28.70 -22.33
N GLY A 716 29.51 28.75 -23.27
CA GLY A 716 30.68 27.88 -23.35
C GLY A 716 31.97 28.61 -22.95
N PRO A 717 33.06 27.89 -22.65
CA PRO A 717 34.35 28.52 -22.32
C PRO A 717 34.87 29.35 -23.50
N TYR A 718 35.33 30.57 -23.20
CA TYR A 718 35.86 31.51 -24.19
C TYR A 718 37.24 31.05 -24.68
N GLY A 719 37.36 30.67 -25.96
CA GLY A 719 38.63 30.22 -26.53
C GLY A 719 38.64 30.08 -28.06
N GLY A 720 38.95 31.18 -28.76
CA GLY A 720 39.87 31.26 -29.91
C GLY A 720 39.55 30.59 -31.27
N GLY A 721 39.19 31.42 -32.25
CA GLY A 721 39.39 31.21 -33.72
C GLY A 721 38.39 30.26 -34.41
N SER A 722 37.89 30.45 -35.63
CA SER A 722 38.25 31.28 -36.78
C SER A 722 36.98 31.42 -37.64
N ALA A 723 36.74 32.61 -38.21
CA ALA A 723 35.66 32.85 -39.15
C ALA A 723 35.89 32.11 -40.48
N THR A 724 34.85 31.46 -41.02
CA THR A 724 34.72 31.20 -42.46
C THR A 724 33.27 31.43 -42.87
N ALA A 725 33.08 32.45 -43.71
CA ALA A 725 31.85 32.74 -44.41
C ALA A 725 31.76 31.95 -45.72
N SER A 726 30.58 31.39 -46.00
CA SER A 726 30.08 30.98 -47.32
C SER A 726 28.57 30.76 -47.14
N GLY A 727 27.62 31.36 -47.85
CA GLY A 727 27.62 31.92 -49.19
C GLY A 727 26.58 31.16 -50.03
N GLY A 728 25.51 31.86 -50.46
CA GLY A 728 24.50 31.39 -51.43
C GLY A 728 23.18 30.94 -50.79
N GLU A 729 21.98 31.29 -51.26
CA GLU A 729 21.56 31.98 -52.48
C GLU A 729 20.06 32.30 -52.29
N GLU A 730 19.63 33.56 -52.34
CA GLU A 730 18.22 33.89 -52.61
C GLU A 730 18.15 34.95 -53.71
N THR A 731 17.49 34.57 -54.81
CA THR A 731 17.29 35.39 -55.99
C THR A 731 16.06 36.30 -55.81
N PRO A 732 16.04 37.49 -56.45
CA PRO A 732 15.23 38.62 -56.00
C PRO A 732 13.90 38.74 -56.73
N ARG A 733 12.83 39.11 -56.02
CA ARG A 733 11.65 39.73 -56.64
C ARG A 733 11.61 41.22 -56.35
N LYS A 734 11.60 41.98 -57.44
CA LYS A 734 11.58 43.44 -57.56
C LYS A 734 10.28 44.07 -57.03
N ASN A 735 10.46 45.14 -56.27
CA ASN A 735 9.85 46.47 -56.33
C ASN A 735 8.36 46.62 -56.66
N GLY A 736 7.64 47.23 -55.71
CA GLY A 736 6.46 48.08 -55.96
C GLY A 736 6.37 49.16 -54.86
N HIS A 737 6.51 50.43 -55.27
CA HIS A 737 6.51 51.64 -54.44
C HIS A 737 5.12 52.07 -53.91
N GLY A 738 5.12 52.85 -52.82
CA GLY A 738 4.04 53.76 -52.37
C GLY A 738 3.93 53.76 -50.84
N ALA A 739 4.58 54.68 -50.09
CA ALA A 739 4.09 56.03 -49.73
C ALA A 739 2.71 55.95 -49.04
N THR A 740 2.44 56.33 -47.78
CA THR A 740 2.88 57.42 -46.88
C THR A 740 2.37 57.13 -45.45
N SER A 741 3.07 57.65 -44.43
CA SER A 741 2.71 57.74 -42.98
C SER A 741 1.35 58.41 -42.67
N PRO A 742 1.00 58.65 -41.38
CA PRO A 742 0.74 57.71 -40.28
C PRO A 742 -0.65 57.99 -39.64
N LEU A 743 -1.16 57.07 -38.83
CA LEU A 743 -1.96 57.35 -37.61
C LEU A 743 -2.09 56.06 -36.78
#